data_AF-A0A8J8GT49-F1
#
_entry.id   AF-A0A8J8GT49-F1
#
_cell.length_a   1.000
_cell.length_b   1.000
_cell.length_c   1.000
_cell.angle_alpha   90.00
_cell.angle_beta   90.00
_cell.angle_gamma   90.00
#
_symmetry.space_group_name_H-M   'P 1'
#
loop_
_entity.id
_entity.type
_entity.pdbx_description
1 polymer ?
#
loop_
_entity_poly.entity_id
_entity_poly.type
_entity_poly.pdbx_seq_one_letter_code
_entity_poly.pdbx_strand_id
1 'polypeptide(L)'
;MFNFSLISATSAASPREAAALPPPSRRGSPVRKSPLRARLAALTAVAVALSWAGPATPAAAAGGPNLALGKSASASSTNQTYVASNLNDGNQATYWESANNAFPQWGQIDLGTATSVDQIKLKLPTGWGARTQTLSVQGSTDGSSFGTIVASAGYSFDPASGNTVTINFGATSTRYVRVNITANTGWSAGQLSELEVYGVASSSSNLAAGKTMTESGHNQTYVAANANDGNQSTYWESANSAFPQWLQVDLGSAVSVNKIVLKLPTSWEARTQTIEVQSGTVSGSLSSLVAATGYAFTPSGNTVTISFNATTARYLRLVVTANTVWPAAQISEFEVYGPSTGDTQAPTAPSSLAYTEPATGQIKLTWSASTDNVGVTAYDVFLNGTLLTSVGGTTLTYTDTQPASATVSYFVRARDAAGNQSGNSNTVTRTGQSGDTTPPSAPTNLAYTQPASGQIKLTWSASTDNVGVTGYDVYRNGSLATSVGGTTLTYTDNQPDTATVTYFVKAKDAAGNQSPESNSVTRTGTGTGSNLAAGKPISASSTVFTFVAANANDNDVATYWEGAGGAYPSTLTVQLGANASVSSIVVKLNPDSAWSTRTQTFEVLGREQNASGFTTLKASASYTFNPSSGANTVTIPVSATVADVQLKFTANTGAPNAQVAEFQVIGAPAPNPDLTVTGVSWSPASPIETDAVTLSATVKNIGTAASPASNVNFYLG
;
A
#
# COMPACT_ATOMS: atom_id res chain seq x y z
N MET A 1 37.98 -0.37 2.02
CA MET A 1 38.16 1.10 2.12
C MET A 1 38.72 1.60 0.79
N PHE A 2 37.91 2.26 -0.04
CA PHE A 2 38.37 3.24 -1.02
C PHE A 2 37.16 4.13 -1.32
N ASN A 3 37.34 5.43 -1.10
CA ASN A 3 36.32 6.47 -1.10
C ASN A 3 36.68 7.42 -2.26
N PHE A 4 35.73 7.73 -3.15
CA PHE A 4 35.90 8.80 -4.13
C PHE A 4 34.83 9.85 -3.90
N SER A 5 35.31 11.07 -3.62
CA SER A 5 34.54 12.30 -3.50
C SER A 5 34.87 13.17 -4.71
N LEU A 6 33.87 13.86 -5.26
CA LEU A 6 34.03 14.84 -6.34
C LEU A 6 33.21 16.09 -5.99
N ILE A 7 33.92 17.22 -5.86
CA ILE A 7 33.38 18.60 -5.77
C ILE A 7 34.23 19.50 -6.69
N SER A 8 33.56 20.25 -7.57
CA SER A 8 33.78 21.67 -7.91
C SER A 8 32.78 22.04 -9.02
N ALA A 9 31.81 22.97 -8.81
CA ALA A 9 31.93 24.45 -8.84
C ALA A 9 32.38 24.96 -10.22
N THR A 10 31.88 26.03 -10.88
CA THR A 10 30.80 27.05 -10.78
C THR A 10 31.07 28.03 -11.94
N SER A 11 30.04 28.66 -12.54
CA SER A 11 29.96 30.05 -13.09
C SER A 11 29.11 30.07 -14.38
N ALA A 12 27.90 30.63 -14.39
CA ALA A 12 27.48 32.05 -14.35
C ALA A 12 27.56 32.75 -15.72
N ALA A 13 26.39 32.99 -16.35
CA ALA A 13 26.00 34.26 -17.00
C ALA A 13 24.56 34.18 -17.58
N SER A 14 23.67 35.02 -17.04
CA SER A 14 22.48 35.61 -17.69
C SER A 14 22.94 36.93 -18.35
N PRO A 15 22.23 37.65 -19.28
CA PRO A 15 20.79 38.00 -19.18
C PRO A 15 20.00 38.20 -20.51
N ARG A 16 18.65 38.19 -20.43
CA ARG A 16 17.70 39.28 -20.83
C ARG A 16 16.29 38.78 -21.22
N GLU A 17 15.30 39.45 -20.59
CA GLU A 17 13.96 39.87 -21.02
C GLU A 17 13.24 39.17 -22.21
N ALA A 18 11.99 38.74 -21.98
CA ALA A 18 10.78 39.46 -22.43
C ALA A 18 9.49 38.68 -22.09
N ALA A 19 8.48 39.42 -21.62
CA ALA A 19 7.12 38.97 -21.37
C ALA A 19 6.28 38.94 -22.66
N ALA A 20 5.29 38.04 -22.75
CA ALA A 20 4.23 38.11 -23.75
C ALA A 20 2.88 37.60 -23.20
N LEU A 21 1.87 38.49 -23.27
CA LEU A 21 0.44 38.30 -23.01
C LEU A 21 -0.28 37.72 -24.25
N PRO A 22 -1.52 37.20 -24.13
CA PRO A 22 -2.30 36.65 -25.24
C PRO A 22 -3.10 37.72 -26.02
N PRO A 23 -3.62 37.40 -27.22
CA PRO A 23 -4.06 38.41 -28.20
C PRO A 23 -5.56 38.81 -28.10
N PRO A 24 -5.98 39.93 -28.72
CA PRO A 24 -7.36 40.44 -28.69
C PRO A 24 -8.06 40.42 -30.07
N SER A 25 -9.40 40.47 -30.09
CA SER A 25 -10.15 41.21 -31.13
C SER A 25 -11.61 41.51 -30.76
N ARG A 26 -11.91 42.83 -30.65
CA ARG A 26 -13.02 43.66 -31.22
C ARG A 26 -14.46 43.10 -31.31
N ARG A 27 -15.56 43.87 -31.28
CA ARG A 27 -16.00 45.24 -30.89
C ARG A 27 -17.46 45.30 -31.39
N GLY A 28 -18.42 45.87 -30.63
CA GLY A 28 -19.75 46.21 -31.19
C GLY A 28 -20.90 46.34 -30.18
N SER A 29 -21.00 47.48 -29.49
CA SER A 29 -22.26 48.05 -28.96
C SER A 29 -23.02 48.78 -30.10
N PRO A 30 -24.21 49.42 -29.95
CA PRO A 30 -25.05 49.72 -28.77
C PRO A 30 -26.58 49.42 -29.01
N VAL A 31 -27.56 49.61 -28.10
CA VAL A 31 -28.25 50.88 -27.77
C VAL A 31 -29.30 50.65 -26.66
N ARG A 32 -29.26 51.56 -25.67
CA ARG A 32 -30.28 52.14 -24.75
C ARG A 32 -31.75 51.67 -24.81
N LYS A 33 -32.35 51.52 -23.61
CA LYS A 33 -33.39 52.43 -23.06
C LYS A 33 -33.65 52.14 -21.56
N SER A 34 -33.49 53.16 -20.73
CA SER A 34 -34.03 53.33 -19.35
C SER A 34 -35.36 54.11 -19.42
N PRO A 35 -36.00 54.59 -18.33
CA PRO A 35 -36.09 54.21 -16.90
C PRO A 35 -37.57 54.20 -16.38
N LEU A 36 -37.80 54.01 -15.06
CA LEU A 36 -38.77 54.72 -14.17
C LEU A 36 -39.13 53.82 -12.96
N ARG A 37 -38.64 54.13 -11.75
CA ARG A 37 -39.29 54.91 -10.66
C ARG A 37 -40.61 54.32 -10.12
N ALA A 38 -40.62 53.92 -8.85
CA ALA A 38 -41.60 54.40 -7.85
C ALA A 38 -41.14 54.05 -6.42
N ARG A 39 -41.34 55.01 -5.51
CA ARG A 39 -41.00 54.99 -4.08
C ARG A 39 -42.24 54.67 -3.24
N LEU A 40 -41.95 54.24 -1.99
CA LEU A 40 -42.66 54.51 -0.72
C LEU A 40 -44.02 53.84 -0.44
N ALA A 41 -44.04 53.05 0.64
CA ALA A 41 -45.01 53.23 1.74
C ALA A 41 -44.48 52.56 3.02
N ALA A 42 -44.45 53.33 4.10
CA ALA A 42 -44.20 52.88 5.46
C ALA A 42 -45.48 52.31 6.07
N LEU A 43 -45.37 51.26 6.89
CA LEU A 43 -46.36 50.92 7.90
C LEU A 43 -45.67 50.37 9.15
N THR A 44 -45.86 51.11 10.23
CA THR A 44 -45.65 50.77 11.64
C THR A 44 -46.48 49.54 12.04
N ALA A 45 -45.86 48.55 12.68
CA ALA A 45 -46.54 47.60 13.54
C ALA A 45 -45.66 47.26 14.77
N VAL A 46 -46.29 47.39 15.94
CA VAL A 46 -45.76 47.24 17.29
C VAL A 46 -45.59 45.77 17.65
N ALA A 47 -44.53 45.50 18.42
CA ALA A 47 -44.19 44.35 19.26
C ALA A 47 -45.13 43.12 19.29
N VAL A 48 -44.58 41.94 18.95
CA VAL A 48 -44.63 40.73 19.79
C VAL A 48 -43.31 39.99 19.61
N ALA A 49 -42.42 40.07 20.61
CA ALA A 49 -41.30 39.15 20.74
C ALA A 49 -41.88 37.79 21.15
N LEU A 50 -42.17 36.94 20.17
CA LEU A 50 -42.59 35.57 20.41
C LEU A 50 -41.35 34.76 20.80
N SER A 51 -41.20 34.55 22.11
CA SER A 51 -40.24 33.64 22.72
C SER A 51 -40.45 32.22 22.17
N TRP A 52 -39.68 31.86 21.15
CA TRP A 52 -39.42 30.46 20.83
C TRP A 52 -38.30 29.97 21.75
N ALA A 53 -38.64 29.70 23.00
CA ALA A 53 -37.89 28.75 23.80
C ALA A 53 -38.21 27.36 23.22
N GLY A 54 -37.46 26.94 22.20
CA GLY A 54 -37.39 25.52 21.86
C GLY A 54 -36.92 24.75 23.09
N PRO A 55 -37.34 23.49 23.30
CA PRO A 55 -36.85 22.72 24.43
C PRO A 55 -35.34 22.69 24.39
N ALA A 56 -34.70 23.14 25.46
CA ALA A 56 -33.28 22.90 25.68
C ALA A 56 -33.05 21.40 25.46
N THR A 57 -32.17 21.06 24.52
CA THR A 57 -31.75 19.68 24.32
C THR A 57 -31.26 19.13 25.66
N PRO A 58 -31.80 18.00 26.15
CA PRO A 58 -31.31 17.43 27.40
C PRO A 58 -29.83 17.07 27.25
N ALA A 59 -28.99 17.68 28.10
CA ALA A 59 -27.60 17.34 28.29
C ALA A 59 -27.44 15.86 28.64
N ALA A 60 -26.77 15.03 27.84
CA ALA A 60 -26.53 13.63 28.22
C ALA A 60 -25.50 13.52 29.37
N ALA A 61 -25.65 12.48 30.20
CA ALA A 61 -24.94 12.24 31.46
C ALA A 61 -23.41 12.28 31.41
N ALA A 62 -22.84 12.81 32.49
CA ALA A 62 -21.52 12.44 32.97
C ALA A 62 -21.48 10.95 33.39
N GLY A 63 -20.52 10.20 32.87
CA GLY A 63 -20.17 8.84 33.32
C GLY A 63 -19.48 8.80 34.70
N GLY A 64 -19.84 9.70 35.61
CA GLY A 64 -19.33 9.74 36.98
C GLY A 64 -20.04 8.72 37.91
N PRO A 65 -19.49 8.45 39.11
CA PRO A 65 -20.12 7.56 40.07
C PRO A 65 -21.48 8.12 40.56
N ASN A 66 -22.47 7.24 40.76
CA ASN A 66 -23.74 7.60 41.39
C ASN A 66 -23.50 8.09 42.82
N LEU A 67 -23.64 9.40 43.04
CA LEU A 67 -23.40 10.10 44.31
C LEU A 67 -24.44 9.72 45.38
N ALA A 68 -25.58 9.17 44.99
CA ALA A 68 -26.64 8.76 45.90
C ALA A 68 -26.44 7.36 46.48
N LEU A 69 -25.66 6.48 45.85
CA LEU A 69 -25.57 5.07 46.24
C LEU A 69 -25.16 4.89 47.71
N GLY A 70 -25.99 4.18 48.49
CA GLY A 70 -25.74 3.89 49.91
C GLY A 70 -25.80 5.10 50.86
N LYS A 71 -26.17 6.29 50.37
CA LYS A 71 -26.37 7.49 51.19
C LYS A 71 -27.65 7.41 52.03
N SER A 72 -27.80 8.32 52.98
CA SER A 72 -29.01 8.41 53.80
C SER A 72 -30.21 8.82 52.95
N ALA A 73 -31.19 7.93 52.85
CA ALA A 73 -32.44 8.17 52.16
C ALA A 73 -33.57 8.47 53.16
N SER A 74 -34.49 9.34 52.78
CA SER A 74 -35.70 9.67 53.52
C SER A 74 -36.86 9.89 52.56
N ALA A 75 -38.08 9.75 53.04
CA ALA A 75 -39.28 9.98 52.25
C ALA A 75 -40.38 10.61 53.11
N SER A 76 -41.38 11.22 52.46
CA SER A 76 -42.55 11.78 53.13
C SER A 76 -43.37 10.74 53.87
N SER A 77 -43.47 9.53 53.31
CA SER A 77 -44.14 8.38 53.92
C SER A 77 -43.63 7.08 53.31
N THR A 78 -44.04 5.94 53.85
CA THR A 78 -43.70 4.61 53.35
C THR A 78 -44.90 3.70 53.51
N ASN A 79 -45.11 2.80 52.55
CA ASN A 79 -46.08 1.73 52.64
C ASN A 79 -45.38 0.38 52.89
N GLN A 80 -45.76 -0.31 53.98
CA GLN A 80 -45.25 -1.64 54.34
C GLN A 80 -43.71 -1.73 54.30
N THR A 81 -43.16 -2.66 53.52
CA THR A 81 -41.72 -2.94 53.40
C THR A 81 -41.01 -2.09 52.33
N TYR A 82 -41.73 -1.22 51.61
CA TYR A 82 -41.21 -0.42 50.50
C TYR A 82 -40.59 0.90 50.99
N VAL A 83 -39.53 0.77 51.77
CA VAL A 83 -38.89 1.85 52.55
C VAL A 83 -38.03 2.78 51.70
N ALA A 84 -37.74 3.98 52.22
CA ALA A 84 -36.93 4.99 51.54
C ALA A 84 -35.50 4.53 51.20
N SER A 85 -34.90 3.60 51.98
CA SER A 85 -33.56 3.06 51.68
C SER A 85 -33.49 2.27 50.37
N ASN A 86 -34.64 1.87 49.82
CA ASN A 86 -34.71 1.24 48.50
C ASN A 86 -34.59 2.27 47.37
N LEU A 87 -34.46 3.58 47.65
CA LEU A 87 -34.25 4.60 46.62
C LEU A 87 -32.82 4.62 46.08
N ASN A 88 -31.87 3.95 46.72
CA ASN A 88 -30.44 4.09 46.41
C ASN A 88 -29.61 2.89 46.87
N ASP A 89 -30.22 1.71 46.89
CA ASP A 89 -29.57 0.46 47.29
C ASP A 89 -28.83 -0.23 46.12
N GLY A 90 -28.95 0.30 44.91
CA GLY A 90 -28.33 -0.24 43.69
C GLY A 90 -29.09 -1.44 43.12
N ASN A 91 -30.30 -1.70 43.60
CA ASN A 91 -31.11 -2.84 43.20
C ASN A 91 -32.46 -2.38 42.61
N GLN A 92 -32.54 -2.36 41.28
CA GLN A 92 -33.76 -1.96 40.58
C GLN A 92 -34.97 -2.88 40.85
N ALA A 93 -34.80 -4.05 41.48
CA ALA A 93 -35.92 -4.92 41.85
C ALA A 93 -36.64 -4.49 43.14
N THR A 94 -35.96 -3.77 44.04
CA THR A 94 -36.56 -3.17 45.24
C THR A 94 -37.10 -1.79 44.90
N TYR A 95 -38.03 -1.27 45.71
CA TYR A 95 -38.59 0.05 45.50
C TYR A 95 -39.10 0.68 46.79
N TRP A 96 -39.11 2.01 46.80
CA TRP A 96 -39.86 2.81 47.75
C TRP A 96 -41.29 3.03 47.22
N GLU A 97 -42.27 2.97 48.12
CA GLU A 97 -43.66 3.33 47.86
C GLU A 97 -44.20 4.23 48.97
N SER A 98 -44.81 5.35 48.60
CA SER A 98 -45.47 6.24 49.55
C SER A 98 -46.82 5.72 50.02
N ALA A 99 -47.45 6.40 51.00
CA ALA A 99 -48.85 6.17 51.34
C ALA A 99 -49.77 6.38 50.12
N ASN A 100 -50.77 5.49 49.99
CA ASN A 100 -51.75 5.53 48.90
C ASN A 100 -52.69 6.74 49.03
N ASN A 101 -53.06 7.32 47.89
CA ASN A 101 -54.02 8.44 47.76
C ASN A 101 -53.61 9.72 48.52
N ALA A 102 -52.31 9.94 48.73
CA ALA A 102 -51.80 11.01 49.58
C ALA A 102 -50.84 11.97 48.86
N PHE A 103 -50.91 12.11 47.53
CA PHE A 103 -50.06 13.06 46.81
C PHE A 103 -50.23 14.52 47.32
N PRO A 104 -49.15 15.35 47.30
CA PRO A 104 -47.80 15.03 46.85
C PRO A 104 -47.02 14.18 47.86
N GLN A 105 -46.13 13.34 47.33
CA GLN A 105 -45.23 12.49 48.11
C GLN A 105 -43.81 12.65 47.56
N TRP A 106 -42.80 12.55 48.41
CA TRP A 106 -41.42 12.76 48.01
C TRP A 106 -40.48 11.70 48.54
N GLY A 107 -39.45 11.39 47.74
CA GLY A 107 -38.26 10.65 48.13
C GLY A 107 -37.03 11.56 48.03
N GLN A 108 -36.09 11.41 48.95
CA GLN A 108 -34.94 12.30 49.09
C GLN A 108 -33.68 11.54 49.47
N ILE A 109 -32.54 11.97 48.93
CA ILE A 109 -31.20 11.54 49.34
C ILE A 109 -30.42 12.72 49.94
N ASP A 110 -29.76 12.50 51.08
CA ASP A 110 -28.73 13.38 51.63
C ASP A 110 -27.35 12.94 51.12
N LEU A 111 -26.72 13.76 50.26
CA LEU A 111 -25.39 13.49 49.72
C LEU A 111 -24.27 13.61 50.78
N GLY A 112 -24.59 14.19 51.94
CA GLY A 112 -23.71 14.42 53.09
C GLY A 112 -23.08 15.81 53.07
N THR A 113 -22.78 16.36 51.89
CA THR A 113 -22.22 17.72 51.72
C THR A 113 -22.81 18.38 50.47
N ALA A 114 -22.78 19.71 50.40
CA ALA A 114 -23.21 20.42 49.21
C ALA A 114 -22.29 20.06 48.02
N THR A 115 -22.87 19.40 47.03
CA THR A 115 -22.20 18.84 45.86
C THR A 115 -22.84 19.41 44.60
N SER A 116 -22.03 19.73 43.59
CA SER A 116 -22.56 20.21 42.31
C SER A 116 -23.13 19.04 41.50
N VAL A 117 -24.46 19.01 41.36
CA VAL A 117 -25.20 17.97 40.64
C VAL A 117 -25.80 18.53 39.35
N ASP A 118 -25.86 17.73 38.29
CA ASP A 118 -26.35 18.15 36.95
C ASP A 118 -27.29 17.12 36.31
N GLN A 119 -27.42 15.94 36.92
CA GLN A 119 -28.32 14.91 36.45
C GLN A 119 -28.89 14.08 37.60
N ILE A 120 -30.13 13.61 37.42
CA ILE A 120 -30.63 12.43 38.13
C ILE A 120 -31.14 11.36 37.16
N LYS A 121 -31.08 10.11 37.59
CA LYS A 121 -31.73 8.99 36.90
C LYS A 121 -32.70 8.31 37.86
N LEU A 122 -33.95 8.24 37.42
CA LEU A 122 -35.05 7.64 38.15
C LEU A 122 -35.40 6.30 37.53
N LYS A 123 -35.66 5.30 38.36
CA LYS A 123 -36.03 3.97 37.89
C LYS A 123 -37.27 3.43 38.58
N LEU A 124 -37.96 2.53 37.89
CA LEU A 124 -38.94 1.59 38.44
C LEU A 124 -38.49 0.15 38.15
N PRO A 125 -39.09 -0.88 38.79
CA PRO A 125 -38.74 -2.25 38.50
C PRO A 125 -38.92 -2.58 37.02
N THR A 126 -37.95 -3.25 36.41
CA THR A 126 -37.90 -3.47 34.95
C THR A 126 -39.11 -4.23 34.40
N GLY A 127 -39.72 -5.11 35.20
CA GLY A 127 -40.90 -5.89 34.82
C GLY A 127 -42.25 -5.19 34.99
N TRP A 128 -42.30 -3.96 35.51
CA TRP A 128 -43.55 -3.24 35.74
C TRP A 128 -44.14 -2.68 34.45
N GLY A 129 -45.47 -2.68 34.30
CA GLY A 129 -46.12 -2.03 33.15
C GLY A 129 -45.85 -0.52 33.07
N ALA A 130 -45.84 0.00 31.84
CA ALA A 130 -45.55 1.39 31.53
C ALA A 130 -46.48 2.35 32.29
N ARG A 131 -45.92 3.45 32.81
CA ARG A 131 -46.67 4.46 33.57
C ARG A 131 -46.00 5.83 33.51
N THR A 132 -46.78 6.88 33.73
CA THR A 132 -46.26 8.24 33.87
C THR A 132 -46.34 8.68 35.32
N GLN A 133 -45.27 9.24 35.86
CA GLN A 133 -45.29 9.97 37.13
C GLN A 133 -45.07 11.46 36.88
N THR A 134 -45.94 12.30 37.44
CA THR A 134 -45.78 13.76 37.41
C THR A 134 -44.94 14.17 38.61
N LEU A 135 -43.76 14.73 38.36
CA LEU A 135 -42.78 15.05 39.41
C LEU A 135 -41.94 16.28 39.09
N SER A 136 -41.34 16.85 40.14
CA SER A 136 -40.32 17.91 40.08
C SER A 136 -39.06 17.49 40.84
N VAL A 137 -37.92 18.08 40.48
CA VAL A 137 -36.64 17.87 41.17
C VAL A 137 -36.30 19.11 42.00
N GLN A 138 -35.99 18.91 43.27
CA GLN A 138 -35.72 19.97 44.23
C GLN A 138 -34.36 19.77 44.90
N GLY A 139 -33.72 20.89 45.24
CA GLY A 139 -32.42 20.96 45.90
C GLY A 139 -32.45 21.79 47.18
N SER A 140 -31.64 21.42 48.15
CA SER A 140 -31.42 22.18 49.39
C SER A 140 -30.00 21.96 49.91
N THR A 141 -29.40 22.98 50.51
CA THR A 141 -28.12 22.86 51.23
C THR A 141 -28.30 22.57 52.73
N ASP A 142 -29.47 22.87 53.28
CA ASP A 142 -29.76 22.79 54.72
C ASP A 142 -30.77 21.68 55.11
N GLY A 143 -31.46 21.11 54.13
CA GLY A 143 -32.43 20.02 54.33
C GLY A 143 -33.81 20.49 54.77
N SER A 144 -34.03 21.81 54.88
CA SER A 144 -35.31 22.43 55.26
C SER A 144 -35.89 23.34 54.18
N SER A 145 -35.06 24.13 53.51
CA SER A 145 -35.48 25.08 52.47
C SER A 145 -35.12 24.52 51.09
N PHE A 146 -36.14 24.12 50.32
CA PHE A 146 -35.99 23.50 49.01
C PHE A 146 -36.32 24.47 47.88
N GLY A 147 -35.36 24.64 46.95
CA GLY A 147 -35.57 25.30 45.68
C GLY A 147 -35.87 24.29 44.57
N THR A 148 -36.65 24.70 43.57
CA THR A 148 -36.93 23.87 42.38
C THR A 148 -35.73 23.91 41.43
N ILE A 149 -35.13 22.75 41.17
CA ILE A 149 -34.07 22.56 40.15
C ILE A 149 -34.73 22.29 38.79
N VAL A 150 -35.71 21.39 38.77
CA VAL A 150 -36.48 21.04 37.57
C VAL A 150 -37.96 21.18 37.87
N ALA A 151 -38.65 21.96 37.04
CA ALA A 151 -40.09 22.20 37.16
C ALA A 151 -40.90 20.91 37.01
N SER A 152 -42.12 20.90 37.54
CA SER A 152 -42.99 19.73 37.52
C SER A 152 -43.40 19.34 36.09
N ALA A 153 -43.21 18.09 35.72
CA ALA A 153 -43.61 17.52 34.43
C ALA A 153 -43.98 16.04 34.55
N GLY A 154 -44.72 15.51 33.58
CA GLY A 154 -45.00 14.08 33.46
C GLY A 154 -43.83 13.33 32.81
N TYR A 155 -43.29 12.34 33.51
CA TYR A 155 -42.19 11.49 33.01
C TYR A 155 -42.68 10.05 32.82
N SER A 156 -42.54 9.55 31.59
CA SER A 156 -42.96 8.20 31.21
C SER A 156 -41.86 7.18 31.54
N PHE A 157 -42.21 6.20 32.37
CA PHE A 157 -41.42 5.00 32.63
C PHE A 157 -41.96 3.89 31.74
N ASP A 158 -41.16 3.48 30.76
CA ASP A 158 -41.51 2.46 29.76
C ASP A 158 -40.58 1.24 29.92
N PRO A 159 -41.11 0.01 30.02
CA PRO A 159 -40.30 -1.21 30.04
C PRO A 159 -39.33 -1.32 28.87
N ALA A 160 -39.69 -0.79 27.69
CA ALA A 160 -38.82 -0.77 26.52
C ALA A 160 -37.55 0.06 26.75
N SER A 161 -37.59 1.07 27.63
CA SER A 161 -36.43 1.85 28.07
C SER A 161 -35.87 1.39 29.41
N GLY A 162 -36.22 0.17 29.84
CA GLY A 162 -35.81 -0.38 31.13
C GLY A 162 -36.44 0.34 32.32
N ASN A 163 -37.64 0.91 32.14
CA ASN A 163 -38.37 1.68 33.16
C ASN A 163 -37.48 2.74 33.82
N THR A 164 -36.76 3.48 32.97
CA THR A 164 -35.74 4.45 33.38
C THR A 164 -36.03 5.81 32.77
N VAL A 165 -35.93 6.85 33.60
CA VAL A 165 -36.04 8.26 33.20
C VAL A 165 -34.74 8.97 33.59
N THR A 166 -34.11 9.65 32.65
CA THR A 166 -32.94 10.50 32.92
C THR A 166 -33.36 11.96 32.83
N ILE A 167 -33.06 12.76 33.86
CA ILE A 167 -33.40 14.17 33.94
C ILE A 167 -32.11 14.97 34.10
N ASN A 168 -31.90 15.90 33.17
CA ASN A 168 -30.69 16.70 33.06
C ASN A 168 -31.02 18.16 33.33
N PHE A 169 -30.11 18.87 33.98
CA PHE A 169 -30.30 20.26 34.36
C PHE A 169 -28.96 20.97 34.51
N GLY A 170 -28.99 22.31 34.59
CA GLY A 170 -27.78 23.10 34.82
C GLY A 170 -27.15 22.75 36.17
N ALA A 171 -25.82 22.63 36.20
CA ALA A 171 -25.07 22.28 37.41
C ALA A 171 -25.50 23.14 38.61
N THR A 172 -25.99 22.46 39.64
CA THR A 172 -26.57 23.07 40.83
C THR A 172 -25.89 22.52 42.08
N SER A 173 -25.35 23.40 42.92
CA SER A 173 -24.78 22.98 44.21
C SER A 173 -25.88 22.70 45.22
N THR A 174 -26.03 21.44 45.64
CA THR A 174 -27.04 21.00 46.61
C THR A 174 -26.51 19.87 47.48
N ARG A 175 -26.98 19.77 48.72
CA ARG A 175 -26.70 18.63 49.62
C ARG A 175 -27.81 17.60 49.57
N TYR A 176 -29.04 18.05 49.50
CA TYR A 176 -30.24 17.21 49.47
C TYR A 176 -30.85 17.24 48.08
N VAL A 177 -31.11 16.07 47.51
CA VAL A 177 -31.82 15.93 46.24
C VAL A 177 -33.15 15.27 46.52
N ARG A 178 -34.25 15.95 46.18
CA ARG A 178 -35.62 15.51 46.45
C ARG A 178 -36.42 15.40 45.16
N VAL A 179 -37.08 14.27 44.96
CA VAL A 179 -38.06 14.06 43.89
C VAL A 179 -39.44 14.20 44.50
N ASN A 180 -40.18 15.24 44.10
CA ASN A 180 -41.52 15.51 44.60
C ASN A 180 -42.55 15.08 43.54
N ILE A 181 -43.30 14.02 43.84
CA ILE A 181 -44.25 13.34 42.95
C ILE A 181 -45.67 13.75 43.29
N THR A 182 -46.43 14.23 42.31
CA THR A 182 -47.81 14.72 42.46
C THR A 182 -48.87 13.84 41.80
N ALA A 183 -48.47 12.93 40.90
CA ALA A 183 -49.38 11.96 40.29
C ALA A 183 -48.61 10.74 39.76
N ASN A 184 -49.28 9.59 39.67
CA ASN A 184 -48.77 8.35 39.06
C ASN A 184 -49.94 7.63 38.36
N THR A 185 -49.80 7.28 37.08
CA THR A 185 -50.87 6.63 36.32
C THR A 185 -50.97 5.13 36.58
N GLY A 186 -49.92 4.50 37.13
CA GLY A 186 -49.87 3.06 37.37
C GLY A 186 -50.33 2.63 38.77
N TRP A 187 -50.36 3.56 39.74
CA TRP A 187 -50.77 3.29 41.12
C TRP A 187 -51.08 4.61 41.86
N SER A 188 -51.81 4.57 42.97
CA SER A 188 -52.19 5.78 43.73
C SER A 188 -51.13 6.27 44.73
N ALA A 189 -49.86 5.92 44.53
CA ALA A 189 -48.72 6.32 45.37
C ALA A 189 -47.51 6.73 44.51
N GLY A 190 -46.59 7.50 45.09
CA GLY A 190 -45.27 7.74 44.51
C GLY A 190 -44.43 6.47 44.65
N GLN A 191 -43.77 6.07 43.57
CA GLN A 191 -42.97 4.84 43.55
C GLN A 191 -41.64 5.09 42.84
N LEU A 192 -40.53 4.62 43.41
CA LEU A 192 -39.20 4.68 42.77
C LEU A 192 -38.34 3.50 43.26
N SER A 193 -37.68 2.83 42.33
CA SER A 193 -36.65 1.82 42.60
C SER A 193 -35.27 2.41 42.76
N GLU A 194 -34.98 3.49 42.04
CA GLU A 194 -33.71 4.19 42.20
C GLU A 194 -33.93 5.68 41.98
N LEU A 195 -33.22 6.47 42.77
CA LEU A 195 -32.92 7.88 42.64
C LEU A 195 -31.40 7.98 42.59
N GLU A 196 -30.85 7.79 41.39
CA GLU A 196 -29.44 7.99 41.15
C GLU A 196 -29.17 9.47 40.94
N VAL A 197 -28.12 9.99 41.60
CA VAL A 197 -27.72 11.40 41.51
C VAL A 197 -26.32 11.46 40.94
N TYR A 198 -26.15 12.25 39.89
CA TYR A 198 -24.88 12.44 39.23
C TYR A 198 -24.51 13.91 39.31
N GLY A 199 -23.20 14.16 39.45
CA GLY A 199 -22.69 15.52 39.47
C GLY A 199 -21.58 15.74 38.49
N VAL A 200 -21.19 17.01 38.40
CA VAL A 200 -20.07 17.43 37.56
C VAL A 200 -18.84 16.66 38.03
N ALA A 201 -18.24 15.88 37.13
CA ALA A 201 -17.05 15.11 37.46
C ALA A 201 -15.99 16.05 38.09
N SER A 202 -15.42 15.64 39.23
CA SER A 202 -14.31 16.37 39.88
C SER A 202 -13.25 16.71 38.84
N SER A 203 -12.65 17.90 38.87
CA SER A 203 -11.75 18.34 37.81
C SER A 203 -10.34 17.74 37.90
N SER A 204 -9.71 17.50 36.74
CA SER A 204 -8.27 17.26 36.57
C SER A 204 -7.41 18.42 37.12
N SER A 205 -6.08 18.32 37.04
CA SER A 205 -5.21 19.50 37.10
C SER A 205 -5.53 20.48 35.96
N ASN A 206 -5.19 21.77 36.10
CA ASN A 206 -5.37 22.76 35.04
C ASN A 206 -4.60 22.32 33.77
N LEU A 207 -5.34 21.92 32.74
CA LEU A 207 -4.85 21.40 31.47
C LEU A 207 -4.25 22.49 30.58
N ALA A 208 -4.61 23.76 30.81
CA ALA A 208 -4.11 24.91 30.06
C ALA A 208 -2.79 25.48 30.60
N ALA A 209 -2.39 25.10 31.83
CA ALA A 209 -1.19 25.63 32.46
C ALA A 209 0.07 25.39 31.60
N GLY A 210 0.78 26.47 31.26
CA GLY A 210 2.01 26.43 30.45
C GLY A 210 1.81 25.94 29.00
N LYS A 211 0.58 25.78 28.54
CA LYS A 211 0.26 25.42 27.15
C LYS A 211 0.42 26.61 26.20
N THR A 212 0.46 26.32 24.90
CA THR A 212 0.55 27.36 23.87
C THR A 212 -0.76 28.14 23.83
N MET A 213 -0.65 29.46 24.01
CA MET A 213 -1.75 30.42 23.88
C MET A 213 -1.60 31.23 22.59
N THR A 214 -2.73 31.47 21.92
CA THR A 214 -2.84 32.31 20.72
C THR A 214 -3.99 33.29 20.89
N GLU A 215 -3.94 34.43 20.22
CA GLU A 215 -4.86 35.54 20.43
C GLU A 215 -5.19 36.27 19.11
N SER A 216 -6.26 37.05 19.11
CA SER A 216 -6.60 37.98 18.02
C SER A 216 -5.66 39.18 17.91
N GLY A 217 -5.02 39.53 19.03
CA GLY A 217 -4.11 40.66 19.18
C GLY A 217 -4.06 41.10 20.64
N HIS A 218 -3.07 41.90 20.99
CA HIS A 218 -2.91 42.43 22.34
C HIS A 218 -2.47 43.90 22.34
N ASN A 219 -2.57 44.52 23.51
CA ASN A 219 -2.03 45.85 23.78
C ASN A 219 -0.78 45.75 24.66
N GLN A 220 0.25 46.55 24.34
CA GLN A 220 1.50 46.65 25.12
C GLN A 220 2.11 45.28 25.48
N THR A 221 2.34 45.00 26.76
CA THR A 221 2.97 43.77 27.28
C THR A 221 1.94 42.74 27.76
N TYR A 222 0.64 42.97 27.55
CA TYR A 222 -0.45 42.13 28.04
C TYR A 222 -0.76 40.98 27.08
N VAL A 223 0.22 40.12 26.86
CA VAL A 223 0.21 39.04 25.86
C VAL A 223 -0.60 37.82 26.29
N ALA A 224 -1.00 36.97 25.33
CA ALA A 224 -1.76 35.73 25.56
C ALA A 224 -1.17 34.80 26.63
N ALA A 225 0.17 34.72 26.73
CA ALA A 225 0.86 33.85 27.69
C ALA A 225 0.63 34.24 29.16
N ASN A 226 0.22 35.48 29.42
CA ASN A 226 -0.14 35.91 30.77
C ASN A 226 -1.45 35.28 31.26
N ALA A 227 -2.23 34.65 30.37
CA ALA A 227 -3.52 34.05 30.72
C ALA A 227 -3.42 32.58 31.15
N ASN A 228 -2.22 32.01 31.29
CA ASN A 228 -2.03 30.64 31.75
C ASN A 228 -0.71 30.42 32.50
N ASP A 229 -0.17 31.49 33.08
CA ASP A 229 1.11 31.50 33.79
C ASP A 229 0.97 31.16 35.29
N GLY A 230 -0.26 30.99 35.79
CA GLY A 230 -0.56 30.70 37.18
C GLY A 230 -0.50 31.93 38.09
N ASN A 231 -0.41 33.14 37.52
CA ASN A 231 -0.33 34.40 38.23
C ASN A 231 -1.55 35.28 37.91
N GLN A 232 -2.54 35.26 38.81
CA GLN A 232 -3.75 36.10 38.65
C GLN A 232 -3.47 37.62 38.62
N SER A 233 -2.26 38.09 38.92
CA SER A 233 -1.92 39.52 38.84
C SER A 233 -1.50 39.97 37.43
N THR A 234 -1.06 39.05 36.58
CA THR A 234 -0.79 39.31 35.16
C THR A 234 -2.06 39.07 34.35
N TYR A 235 -2.13 39.63 33.14
CA TYR A 235 -3.29 39.45 32.28
C TYR A 235 -2.96 39.64 30.81
N TRP A 236 -3.77 38.99 29.98
CA TRP A 236 -3.95 39.32 28.58
C TRP A 236 -4.93 40.49 28.45
N GLU A 237 -4.63 41.45 27.57
CA GLU A 237 -5.54 42.52 27.14
C GLU A 237 -5.53 42.62 25.62
N SER A 238 -6.70 42.50 25.02
CA SER A 238 -6.85 42.65 23.57
C SER A 238 -6.66 44.08 23.07
N ALA A 239 -6.66 44.29 21.76
CA ALA A 239 -6.74 45.64 21.19
C ALA A 239 -8.00 46.39 21.65
N ASN A 240 -7.85 47.67 21.99
CA ASN A 240 -8.93 48.53 22.46
C ASN A 240 -9.95 48.82 21.35
N SER A 241 -11.23 48.84 21.72
CA SER A 241 -12.39 49.15 20.87
C SER A 241 -12.51 48.26 19.63
N ALA A 242 -11.99 47.04 19.69
CA ALA A 242 -11.88 46.12 18.55
C ALA A 242 -12.68 44.82 18.72
N PHE A 243 -13.71 44.78 19.58
CA PHE A 243 -14.54 43.57 19.73
C PHE A 243 -15.18 43.12 18.40
N PRO A 244 -15.36 41.80 18.16
CA PRO A 244 -14.98 40.70 19.04
C PRO A 244 -13.48 40.43 19.04
N GLN A 245 -12.95 40.02 20.19
CA GLN A 245 -11.55 39.62 20.38
C GLN A 245 -11.52 38.20 20.93
N TRP A 246 -10.46 37.44 20.63
CA TRP A 246 -10.39 36.04 21.03
C TRP A 246 -9.04 35.64 21.62
N LEU A 247 -9.09 34.67 22.52
CA LEU A 247 -7.95 34.02 23.16
C LEU A 247 -8.17 32.51 23.10
N GLN A 248 -7.15 31.75 22.69
CA GLN A 248 -7.26 30.31 22.44
C GLN A 248 -6.06 29.56 23.03
N VAL A 249 -6.34 28.44 23.68
CA VAL A 249 -5.34 27.46 24.13
C VAL A 249 -5.28 26.26 23.17
N ASP A 250 -4.06 25.76 22.88
CA ASP A 250 -3.83 24.41 22.34
C ASP A 250 -3.37 23.49 23.48
N LEU A 251 -4.20 22.53 23.86
CA LEU A 251 -3.92 21.58 24.95
C LEU A 251 -2.80 20.56 24.58
N GLY A 252 -2.41 20.51 23.30
CA GLY A 252 -1.37 19.63 22.75
C GLY A 252 -1.91 18.31 22.20
N SER A 253 -3.00 17.79 22.77
CA SER A 253 -3.75 16.63 22.30
C SER A 253 -5.25 16.85 22.52
N ALA A 254 -6.07 16.08 21.82
CA ALA A 254 -7.50 16.04 22.09
C ALA A 254 -7.74 15.36 23.44
N VAL A 255 -8.39 16.04 24.37
CA VAL A 255 -8.67 15.54 25.72
C VAL A 255 -10.10 15.93 26.12
N SER A 256 -10.68 15.16 27.04
CA SER A 256 -12.00 15.46 27.59
C SER A 256 -11.92 16.67 28.54
N VAL A 257 -12.75 17.68 28.30
CA VAL A 257 -12.87 18.91 29.09
C VAL A 257 -14.32 19.12 29.50
N ASN A 258 -14.57 19.64 30.70
CA ASN A 258 -15.93 19.89 31.21
C ASN A 258 -16.08 21.21 31.98
N LYS A 259 -14.98 21.92 32.21
CA LYS A 259 -14.98 23.14 33.01
C LYS A 259 -13.86 24.06 32.57
N ILE A 260 -14.17 25.36 32.52
CA ILE A 260 -13.15 26.41 32.46
C ILE A 260 -13.33 27.36 33.64
N VAL A 261 -12.22 27.90 34.12
CA VAL A 261 -12.21 28.94 35.15
C VAL A 261 -11.49 30.14 34.59
N LEU A 262 -12.21 31.26 34.54
CA LEU A 262 -11.71 32.53 34.05
C LEU A 262 -11.47 33.46 35.22
N LYS A 263 -10.34 34.16 35.23
CA LYS A 263 -9.99 35.11 36.28
C LYS A 263 -9.63 36.48 35.73
N LEU A 264 -9.79 37.48 36.59
CA LEU A 264 -9.23 38.82 36.46
C LEU A 264 -8.38 39.12 37.72
N PRO A 265 -7.54 40.18 37.72
CA PRO A 265 -6.77 40.54 38.89
C PRO A 265 -7.69 40.81 40.08
N THR A 266 -7.34 40.27 41.26
CA THR A 266 -8.22 40.28 42.44
C THR A 266 -8.55 41.69 42.95
N SER A 267 -7.69 42.67 42.67
CA SER A 267 -7.88 44.07 43.06
C SER A 267 -8.78 44.89 42.11
N TRP A 268 -9.21 44.31 40.99
CA TRP A 268 -10.02 45.03 40.00
C TRP A 268 -11.48 45.16 40.43
N GLU A 269 -12.10 46.26 40.00
CA GLU A 269 -13.51 46.57 40.16
C GLU A 269 -14.42 45.54 39.46
N ALA A 270 -15.65 45.44 39.98
CA ALA A 270 -16.67 44.56 39.42
C ALA A 270 -16.95 44.91 37.95
N ARG A 271 -16.98 43.90 37.07
CA ARG A 271 -17.28 44.09 35.65
C ARG A 271 -17.96 42.87 35.05
N THR A 272 -18.66 43.07 33.95
CA THR A 272 -19.23 41.98 33.17
C THR A 272 -18.54 41.90 31.82
N GLN A 273 -18.09 40.71 31.44
CA GLN A 273 -17.62 40.43 30.08
C GLN A 273 -18.58 39.46 29.40
N THR A 274 -18.95 39.74 28.14
CA THR A 274 -19.78 38.84 27.33
C THR A 274 -18.88 37.88 26.57
N ILE A 275 -18.95 36.60 26.90
CA ILE A 275 -18.01 35.57 26.46
C ILE A 275 -18.78 34.41 25.81
N GLU A 276 -18.37 34.03 24.61
CA GLU A 276 -18.68 32.74 24.00
C GLU A 276 -17.48 31.80 24.20
N VAL A 277 -17.74 30.52 24.47
CA VAL A 277 -16.71 29.48 24.49
C VAL A 277 -16.88 28.60 23.26
N GLN A 278 -15.80 28.43 22.49
CA GLN A 278 -15.74 27.55 21.33
C GLN A 278 -14.74 26.42 21.56
N SER A 279 -14.95 25.27 20.92
CA SER A 279 -14.05 24.10 21.02
C SER A 279 -13.88 23.34 19.71
N GLY A 280 -12.80 22.57 19.59
CA GLY A 280 -12.57 21.66 18.48
C GLY A 280 -11.29 20.84 18.60
N THR A 281 -11.11 19.83 17.75
CA THR A 281 -9.91 18.97 17.70
C THR A 281 -8.92 19.39 16.60
N VAL A 282 -9.36 20.25 15.67
CA VAL A 282 -8.58 20.77 14.55
C VAL A 282 -8.48 22.28 14.65
N SER A 283 -7.28 22.83 14.46
CA SER A 283 -7.05 24.27 14.52
C SER A 283 -7.85 24.98 13.42
N GLY A 284 -8.56 26.05 13.77
CA GLY A 284 -9.36 26.85 12.84
C GLY A 284 -10.76 26.33 12.52
N SER A 285 -11.11 25.12 12.96
CA SER A 285 -12.45 24.53 12.80
C SER A 285 -13.11 24.32 14.15
N LEU A 286 -13.51 25.42 14.81
CA LEU A 286 -14.13 25.41 16.13
C LEU A 286 -15.64 25.59 16.03
N SER A 287 -16.38 24.95 16.94
CA SER A 287 -17.83 25.12 17.11
C SER A 287 -18.15 25.77 18.46
N SER A 288 -19.30 26.44 18.54
CA SER A 288 -19.81 27.01 19.78
C SER A 288 -20.09 25.90 20.80
N LEU A 289 -19.45 25.98 21.96
CA LEU A 289 -19.62 25.06 23.09
C LEU A 289 -20.53 25.68 24.16
N VAL A 290 -20.33 26.97 24.44
CA VAL A 290 -21.18 27.77 25.32
C VAL A 290 -21.49 29.08 24.60
N ALA A 291 -22.78 29.37 24.41
CA ALA A 291 -23.22 30.57 23.72
C ALA A 291 -22.81 31.85 24.46
N ALA A 292 -22.63 32.94 23.70
CA ALA A 292 -22.23 34.25 24.21
C ALA A 292 -23.14 34.71 25.37
N THR A 293 -22.58 34.80 26.57
CA THR A 293 -23.30 35.17 27.80
C THR A 293 -22.49 36.18 28.61
N GLY A 294 -23.16 37.12 29.28
CA GLY A 294 -22.50 38.07 30.19
C GLY A 294 -22.12 37.41 31.51
N TYR A 295 -20.82 37.36 31.82
CA TYR A 295 -20.30 36.83 33.07
C TYR A 295 -19.79 37.95 33.97
N ALA A 296 -20.37 38.05 35.16
CA ALA A 296 -19.98 39.03 36.17
C ALA A 296 -18.75 38.55 36.94
N PHE A 297 -17.67 39.33 36.86
CA PHE A 297 -16.50 39.22 37.71
C PHE A 297 -16.68 40.16 38.89
N THR A 298 -16.80 39.58 40.08
CA THR A 298 -16.98 40.34 41.33
C THR A 298 -15.70 40.34 42.16
N PRO A 299 -15.37 41.43 42.89
CA PRO A 299 -14.14 41.56 43.68
C PRO A 299 -13.93 40.47 44.76
N SER A 300 -14.93 39.65 45.03
CA SER A 300 -14.82 38.40 45.81
C SER A 300 -14.06 37.31 45.04
N GLY A 301 -12.81 37.60 44.66
CA GLY A 301 -11.92 36.68 43.95
C GLY A 301 -11.86 36.85 42.43
N ASN A 302 -12.68 37.73 41.83
CA ASN A 302 -12.69 38.05 40.40
C ASN A 302 -12.56 36.80 39.51
N THR A 303 -13.38 35.80 39.82
CA THR A 303 -13.33 34.47 39.21
C THR A 303 -14.71 34.10 38.71
N VAL A 304 -14.77 33.56 37.50
CA VAL A 304 -15.97 32.99 36.89
C VAL A 304 -15.67 31.53 36.54
N THR A 305 -16.56 30.63 36.92
CA THR A 305 -16.51 29.23 36.49
C THR A 305 -17.59 28.99 35.45
N ILE A 306 -17.21 28.40 34.32
CA ILE A 306 -18.13 27.99 33.26
C ILE A 306 -18.02 26.48 33.12
N SER A 307 -19.08 25.79 33.48
CA SER A 307 -19.20 24.33 33.34
C SER A 307 -20.04 23.99 32.11
N PHE A 308 -19.69 22.89 31.45
CA PHE A 308 -20.39 22.38 30.29
C PHE A 308 -20.28 20.84 30.25
N ASN A 309 -21.09 20.21 29.42
CA ASN A 309 -21.02 18.76 29.23
C ASN A 309 -19.61 18.37 28.76
N ALA A 310 -19.11 17.25 29.27
CA ALA A 310 -17.79 16.75 28.88
C ALA A 310 -17.71 16.65 27.34
N THR A 311 -16.73 17.32 26.76
CA THR A 311 -16.50 17.36 25.32
C THR A 311 -15.02 17.13 25.05
N THR A 312 -14.71 16.50 23.93
CA THR A 312 -13.31 16.36 23.52
C THR A 312 -12.86 17.56 22.72
N ALA A 313 -11.86 18.23 23.28
CA ALA A 313 -11.25 19.41 22.68
C ALA A 313 -9.74 19.25 22.70
N ARG A 314 -9.11 19.69 21.62
CA ARG A 314 -7.69 20.04 21.64
C ARG A 314 -7.53 21.55 21.79
N TYR A 315 -8.43 22.30 21.18
CA TYR A 315 -8.45 23.76 21.18
C TYR A 315 -9.70 24.25 21.90
N LEU A 316 -9.53 25.18 22.84
CA LEU A 316 -10.63 25.98 23.39
C LEU A 316 -10.35 27.45 23.10
N ARG A 317 -11.38 28.18 22.68
CA ARG A 317 -11.31 29.61 22.36
C ARG A 317 -12.37 30.38 23.11
N LEU A 318 -11.97 31.43 23.79
CA LEU A 318 -12.84 32.47 24.31
C LEU A 318 -13.05 33.51 23.21
N VAL A 319 -14.30 33.85 22.91
CA VAL A 319 -14.64 34.99 22.04
C VAL A 319 -15.37 36.02 22.91
N VAL A 320 -14.69 37.11 23.19
CA VAL A 320 -15.20 38.20 24.02
C VAL A 320 -15.78 39.29 23.13
N THR A 321 -17.05 39.62 23.35
CA THR A 321 -17.81 40.56 22.50
C THR A 321 -18.13 41.88 23.19
N ALA A 322 -18.05 41.95 24.52
CA ALA A 322 -18.24 43.17 25.30
C ALA A 322 -17.57 43.08 26.67
N ASN A 323 -17.22 44.23 27.24
CA ASN A 323 -16.75 44.42 28.61
C ASN A 323 -17.31 45.75 29.13
N THR A 324 -17.92 45.75 30.32
CA THR A 324 -18.64 46.92 30.84
C THR A 324 -17.75 48.04 31.38
N VAL A 325 -16.47 47.77 31.65
CA VAL A 325 -15.58 48.69 32.35
C VAL A 325 -14.45 49.21 31.46
N TRP A 326 -13.89 48.35 30.62
CA TRP A 326 -12.77 48.70 29.75
C TRP A 326 -13.07 48.27 28.31
N PRO A 327 -12.72 49.04 27.27
CA PRO A 327 -13.08 48.71 25.89
C PRO A 327 -12.18 47.62 25.28
N ALA A 328 -11.76 46.61 26.04
CA ALA A 328 -10.98 45.47 25.56
C ALA A 328 -11.36 44.18 26.32
N ALA A 329 -11.06 43.03 25.72
CA ALA A 329 -11.14 41.74 26.37
C ALA A 329 -9.95 41.61 27.33
N GLN A 330 -10.21 41.17 28.56
CA GLN A 330 -9.16 41.03 29.58
C GLN A 330 -9.32 39.69 30.29
N ILE A 331 -8.23 38.92 30.42
CA ILE A 331 -8.22 37.62 31.11
C ILE A 331 -6.87 37.45 31.82
N SER A 332 -6.89 37.23 33.14
CA SER A 332 -5.70 36.88 33.92
C SER A 332 -5.40 35.40 33.91
N GLU A 333 -6.43 34.56 33.99
CA GLU A 333 -6.26 33.11 33.88
C GLU A 333 -7.38 32.53 33.04
N PHE A 334 -7.00 31.67 32.11
CA PHE A 334 -7.86 30.80 31.34
C PHE A 334 -7.51 29.36 31.70
N GLU A 335 -8.05 28.90 32.81
CA GLU A 335 -7.83 27.55 33.30
C GLU A 335 -8.81 26.59 32.62
N VAL A 336 -8.32 25.43 32.20
CA VAL A 336 -9.13 24.39 31.55
C VAL A 336 -9.04 23.10 32.36
N TYR A 337 -10.18 22.46 32.58
CA TYR A 337 -10.31 21.29 33.39
C TYR A 337 -11.13 20.21 32.69
N GLY A 338 -10.72 18.95 32.86
CA GLY A 338 -11.48 17.78 32.44
C GLY A 338 -11.98 16.96 33.62
N PRO A 339 -12.76 15.89 33.37
CA PRO A 339 -13.10 14.91 34.39
C PRO A 339 -11.84 14.29 35.02
N SER A 340 -11.83 14.13 36.34
CA SER A 340 -10.72 13.57 37.13
C SER A 340 -10.37 12.13 36.77
N THR A 341 -11.31 11.40 36.18
CA THR A 341 -11.10 10.03 35.68
C THR A 341 -10.64 9.98 34.22
N GLY A 342 -10.57 11.12 33.52
CA GLY A 342 -10.47 11.14 32.06
C GLY A 342 -11.72 10.53 31.40
N ASP A 343 -11.69 10.41 30.08
CA ASP A 343 -12.59 9.49 29.37
C ASP A 343 -12.10 8.06 29.64
N THR A 344 -12.94 7.23 30.25
CA THR A 344 -12.61 5.85 30.65
C THR A 344 -13.35 4.81 29.81
N GLN A 345 -14.25 5.26 28.94
CA GLN A 345 -15.03 4.35 28.12
C GLN A 345 -14.22 4.04 26.87
N ALA A 346 -13.92 2.76 26.65
CA ALA A 346 -13.26 2.34 25.44
C ALA A 346 -14.24 2.32 24.26
N PRO A 347 -13.75 2.53 23.03
CA PRO A 347 -14.56 2.34 21.84
C PRO A 347 -15.14 0.93 21.75
N THR A 348 -16.20 0.76 20.97
CA THR A 348 -16.67 -0.57 20.60
C THR A 348 -15.62 -1.32 19.78
N ALA A 349 -15.57 -2.65 19.90
CA ALA A 349 -14.67 -3.45 19.06
C ALA A 349 -15.06 -3.28 17.58
N PRO A 350 -14.09 -3.10 16.66
CA PRO A 350 -14.40 -3.09 15.23
C PRO A 350 -15.08 -4.40 14.85
N SER A 351 -16.09 -4.35 14.00
CA SER A 351 -16.85 -5.53 13.57
C SER A 351 -16.63 -5.83 12.09
N SER A 352 -17.04 -7.02 11.65
CA SER A 352 -16.98 -7.43 10.24
C SER A 352 -15.59 -7.30 9.61
N LEU A 353 -14.52 -7.58 10.37
CA LEU A 353 -13.19 -7.68 9.79
C LEU A 353 -13.22 -8.78 8.74
N ALA A 354 -12.81 -8.43 7.52
CA ALA A 354 -12.72 -9.31 6.37
C ALA A 354 -11.44 -9.00 5.60
N TYR A 355 -11.01 -9.92 4.73
CA TYR A 355 -9.92 -9.67 3.80
C TYR A 355 -10.26 -10.12 2.38
N THR A 356 -9.56 -9.52 1.41
CA THR A 356 -9.52 -9.95 0.00
C THR A 356 -8.07 -10.00 -0.47
N GLU A 357 -7.80 -10.73 -1.54
CA GLU A 357 -6.45 -10.84 -2.13
C GLU A 357 -6.44 -10.24 -3.55
N PRO A 358 -6.22 -8.91 -3.68
CA PRO A 358 -6.28 -8.24 -4.99
C PRO A 358 -5.13 -8.64 -5.92
N ALA A 359 -4.03 -9.18 -5.38
CA ALA A 359 -2.89 -9.70 -6.11
C ALA A 359 -2.13 -10.74 -5.26
N THR A 360 -1.29 -11.57 -5.88
CA THR A 360 -0.46 -12.55 -5.16
C THR A 360 0.35 -11.88 -4.04
N GLY A 361 0.12 -12.33 -2.81
CA GLY A 361 0.81 -11.84 -1.62
C GLY A 361 0.25 -10.53 -1.03
N GLN A 362 -0.77 -9.90 -1.63
CA GLN A 362 -1.43 -8.74 -1.04
C GLN A 362 -2.70 -9.14 -0.29
N ILE A 363 -2.85 -8.67 0.95
CA ILE A 363 -4.00 -8.93 1.80
C ILE A 363 -4.65 -7.60 2.13
N LYS A 364 -5.78 -7.29 1.50
CA LYS A 364 -6.54 -6.08 1.77
C LYS A 364 -7.59 -6.35 2.83
N LEU A 365 -7.38 -5.80 4.02
CA LEU A 365 -8.28 -5.82 5.16
C LEU A 365 -9.33 -4.71 5.07
N THR A 366 -10.55 -5.01 5.52
CA THR A 366 -11.65 -4.05 5.69
C THR A 366 -12.43 -4.37 6.95
N TRP A 367 -12.90 -3.36 7.68
CA TRP A 367 -13.72 -3.52 8.89
C TRP A 367 -14.77 -2.43 9.00
N SER A 368 -15.79 -2.67 9.81
CA SER A 368 -16.82 -1.68 10.15
C SER A 368 -16.31 -0.72 11.21
N ALA A 369 -16.78 0.53 11.15
CA ALA A 369 -16.42 1.56 12.10
C ALA A 369 -16.87 1.21 13.54
N SER A 370 -15.97 1.47 14.49
CA SER A 370 -16.26 1.51 15.91
C SER A 370 -16.97 2.82 16.29
N THR A 371 -17.71 2.77 17.39
CA THR A 371 -18.36 3.92 18.01
C THR A 371 -17.82 4.11 19.41
N ASP A 372 -17.81 5.35 19.85
CA ASP A 372 -17.33 5.74 21.17
C ASP A 372 -18.15 6.95 21.65
N ASN A 373 -18.26 7.16 22.96
CA ASN A 373 -18.97 8.31 23.56
C ASN A 373 -18.29 9.65 23.24
N VAL A 374 -16.99 9.62 22.96
CA VAL A 374 -16.16 10.80 22.72
C VAL A 374 -15.59 10.82 21.30
N GLY A 375 -15.22 9.65 20.78
CA GLY A 375 -14.85 9.46 19.38
C GLY A 375 -13.60 8.60 19.19
N VAL A 376 -13.59 7.85 18.09
CA VAL A 376 -12.46 6.98 17.71
C VAL A 376 -11.40 7.80 16.98
N THR A 377 -10.16 7.75 17.44
CA THR A 377 -9.03 8.50 16.85
C THR A 377 -8.11 7.62 16.02
N ALA A 378 -8.06 6.31 16.28
CA ALA A 378 -7.21 5.38 15.54
C ALA A 378 -7.74 3.94 15.54
N TYR A 379 -7.28 3.15 14.56
CA TYR A 379 -7.36 1.70 14.57
C TYR A 379 -5.98 1.08 14.56
N ASP A 380 -5.75 0.12 15.44
CA ASP A 380 -4.54 -0.70 15.51
C ASP A 380 -4.76 -2.02 14.78
N VAL A 381 -3.96 -2.30 13.77
CA VAL A 381 -3.99 -3.55 13.01
C VAL A 381 -2.91 -4.47 13.55
N PHE A 382 -3.29 -5.67 13.96
CA PHE A 382 -2.37 -6.68 14.48
C PHE A 382 -2.18 -7.81 13.47
N LEU A 383 -0.94 -8.27 13.31
CA LEU A 383 -0.52 -9.43 12.53
C LEU A 383 0.06 -10.47 13.50
N ASN A 384 -0.52 -11.68 13.53
CA ASN A 384 -0.07 -12.78 14.38
C ASN A 384 0.09 -12.38 15.86
N GLY A 385 -0.81 -11.52 16.36
CA GLY A 385 -0.77 -11.02 17.73
C GLY A 385 0.16 -9.82 17.98
N THR A 386 0.95 -9.40 17.00
CA THR A 386 1.87 -8.25 17.10
C THR A 386 1.29 -7.04 16.39
N LEU A 387 1.45 -5.84 16.97
CA LEU A 387 1.01 -4.60 16.32
C LEU A 387 1.78 -4.41 15.01
N LEU A 388 1.05 -4.40 13.89
CA LEU A 388 1.62 -4.16 12.57
C LEU A 388 1.66 -2.65 12.27
N THR A 389 0.54 -1.96 12.51
CA THR A 389 0.42 -0.51 12.25
C THR A 389 -0.77 0.11 12.98
N SER A 390 -0.81 1.44 13.01
CA SER A 390 -1.98 2.23 13.41
C SER A 390 -2.42 3.14 12.25
N VAL A 391 -3.73 3.17 11.96
CA VAL A 391 -4.34 4.09 10.98
C VAL A 391 -5.30 5.06 11.67
N GLY A 392 -5.63 6.18 11.04
CA GLY A 392 -6.53 7.18 11.62
C GLY A 392 -7.97 6.66 11.82
N GLY A 393 -8.71 7.23 12.76
CA GLY A 393 -10.04 6.76 13.19
C GLY A 393 -11.15 6.81 12.12
N THR A 394 -10.91 7.48 10.99
CA THR A 394 -11.79 7.46 9.80
C THR A 394 -11.36 6.44 8.74
N THR A 395 -10.21 5.79 8.91
CA THR A 395 -9.68 4.77 7.98
C THR A 395 -10.23 3.40 8.34
N LEU A 396 -10.89 2.74 7.38
CA LEU A 396 -11.57 1.45 7.58
C LEU A 396 -10.98 0.31 6.72
N THR A 397 -9.77 0.52 6.20
CA THR A 397 -9.08 -0.45 5.34
C THR A 397 -7.58 -0.34 5.50
N TYR A 398 -6.88 -1.46 5.32
CA TYR A 398 -5.42 -1.53 5.29
C TYR A 398 -4.98 -2.66 4.35
N THR A 399 -3.89 -2.48 3.61
CA THR A 399 -3.34 -3.54 2.75
C THR A 399 -1.98 -3.95 3.27
N ASP A 400 -1.84 -5.23 3.60
CA ASP A 400 -0.57 -5.85 3.99
C ASP A 400 0.02 -6.67 2.84
N THR A 401 1.34 -6.87 2.86
CA THR A 401 2.04 -7.73 1.90
C THR A 401 2.74 -8.87 2.64
N GLN A 402 2.34 -10.10 2.37
CA GLN A 402 2.87 -11.31 3.00
C GLN A 402 3.17 -12.38 1.95
N PRO A 403 4.18 -13.24 2.14
CA PRO A 403 4.39 -14.40 1.28
C PRO A 403 3.09 -15.22 1.15
N ALA A 404 2.78 -15.67 -0.07
CA ALA A 404 1.56 -16.45 -0.35
C ALA A 404 1.49 -17.77 0.44
N SER A 405 2.66 -18.32 0.79
CA SER A 405 2.81 -19.55 1.58
C SER A 405 2.62 -19.37 3.09
N ALA A 406 2.64 -18.15 3.63
CA ALA A 406 2.53 -17.95 5.07
C ALA A 406 1.09 -18.19 5.56
N THR A 407 0.90 -18.70 6.77
CA THR A 407 -0.41 -18.59 7.44
C THR A 407 -0.35 -17.38 8.36
N VAL A 408 -1.25 -16.43 8.15
CA VAL A 408 -1.28 -15.17 8.89
C VAL A 408 -2.67 -14.89 9.43
N SER A 409 -2.75 -14.38 10.66
CA SER A 409 -3.98 -13.98 11.31
C SER A 409 -3.98 -12.49 11.64
N TYR A 410 -5.14 -11.85 11.45
CA TYR A 410 -5.34 -10.43 11.74
C TYR A 410 -6.51 -10.21 12.66
N PHE A 411 -6.36 -9.23 13.55
CA PHE A 411 -7.47 -8.58 14.25
C PHE A 411 -7.17 -7.08 14.33
N VAL A 412 -8.21 -6.29 14.58
CA VAL A 412 -8.12 -4.83 14.70
C VAL A 412 -8.69 -4.39 16.05
N ARG A 413 -8.07 -3.38 16.66
CA ARG A 413 -8.61 -2.65 17.83
C ARG A 413 -8.84 -1.19 17.47
N ALA A 414 -9.81 -0.56 18.11
CA ALA A 414 -10.03 0.88 18.04
C ALA A 414 -9.43 1.56 19.27
N ARG A 415 -8.99 2.81 19.11
CA ARG A 415 -8.53 3.68 20.19
C ARG A 415 -9.21 5.04 20.12
N ASP A 416 -9.47 5.61 21.28
CA ASP A 416 -9.95 6.99 21.41
C ASP A 416 -8.80 7.98 21.68
N ALA A 417 -9.14 9.22 21.98
CA ALA A 417 -8.17 10.28 22.29
C ALA A 417 -7.57 10.17 23.70
N ALA A 418 -8.27 9.52 24.63
CA ALA A 418 -7.81 9.27 25.99
C ALA A 418 -6.88 8.05 26.09
N GLY A 419 -6.77 7.27 25.01
CA GLY A 419 -5.93 6.09 24.92
C GLY A 419 -6.63 4.79 25.32
N ASN A 420 -7.95 4.80 25.56
CA ASN A 420 -8.67 3.57 25.84
C ASN A 420 -8.70 2.71 24.57
N GLN A 421 -8.52 1.40 24.74
CA GLN A 421 -8.53 0.44 23.64
C GLN A 421 -9.78 -0.42 23.71
N SER A 422 -10.42 -0.64 22.57
CA SER A 422 -11.51 -1.60 22.46
C SER A 422 -11.01 -3.04 22.57
N GLY A 423 -11.96 -3.98 22.72
CA GLY A 423 -11.69 -5.40 22.50
C GLY A 423 -11.27 -5.70 21.06
N ASN A 424 -10.70 -6.89 20.83
CA ASN A 424 -10.37 -7.33 19.47
C ASN A 424 -11.65 -7.43 18.61
N SER A 425 -11.53 -7.08 17.33
CA SER A 425 -12.49 -7.53 16.31
C SER A 425 -12.57 -9.06 16.23
N ASN A 426 -13.46 -9.56 15.37
CA ASN A 426 -13.31 -10.94 14.89
C ASN A 426 -11.92 -11.11 14.24
N THR A 427 -11.35 -12.30 14.36
CA THR A 427 -10.08 -12.64 13.72
C THR A 427 -10.34 -13.16 12.32
N VAL A 428 -9.51 -12.74 11.36
CA VAL A 428 -9.46 -13.36 10.03
C VAL A 428 -8.11 -14.03 9.84
N THR A 429 -8.13 -15.25 9.32
CA THR A 429 -6.91 -16.02 9.04
C THR A 429 -6.83 -16.26 7.55
N ARG A 430 -5.76 -15.78 6.92
CA ARG A 430 -5.37 -16.26 5.60
C ARG A 430 -4.45 -17.46 5.80
N THR A 431 -4.98 -18.65 5.53
CA THR A 431 -4.19 -19.87 5.45
C THR A 431 -3.25 -19.76 4.25
N GLY A 432 -1.96 -19.99 4.47
CA GLY A 432 -1.02 -20.13 3.37
C GLY A 432 -1.43 -21.31 2.50
N GLN A 433 -1.26 -21.20 1.18
CA GLN A 433 -1.35 -22.36 0.32
C GLN A 433 -0.35 -23.39 0.86
N SER A 434 -0.85 -24.60 1.15
CA SER A 434 -0.18 -25.64 1.95
C SER A 434 1.31 -25.74 1.67
N GLY A 435 2.10 -25.83 2.75
CA GLY A 435 3.57 -25.84 2.80
C GLY A 435 4.27 -26.96 2.03
N ASP A 436 3.96 -27.09 0.76
CA ASP A 436 4.79 -27.81 -0.18
C ASP A 436 6.08 -27.03 -0.38
N THR A 437 7.18 -27.68 -0.01
CA THR A 437 8.55 -27.15 -0.16
C THR A 437 9.37 -27.99 -1.12
N THR A 438 8.75 -29.03 -1.70
CA THR A 438 9.41 -29.90 -2.66
C THR A 438 9.15 -29.31 -4.04
N PRO A 439 10.18 -28.88 -4.78
CA PRO A 439 9.96 -28.40 -6.13
C PRO A 439 9.60 -29.54 -7.09
N PRO A 440 8.84 -29.25 -8.17
CA PRO A 440 8.63 -30.22 -9.23
C PRO A 440 9.93 -30.75 -9.83
N SER A 441 9.89 -31.96 -10.41
CA SER A 441 11.01 -32.47 -11.18
C SER A 441 11.28 -31.61 -12.43
N ALA A 442 12.53 -31.55 -12.90
CA ALA A 442 12.87 -30.80 -14.11
C ALA A 442 12.13 -31.40 -15.32
N PRO A 443 11.55 -30.57 -16.21
CA PRO A 443 11.01 -31.07 -17.47
C PRO A 443 12.11 -31.78 -18.26
N THR A 444 11.79 -32.91 -18.88
CA THR A 444 12.76 -33.71 -19.65
C THR A 444 12.41 -33.74 -21.14
N ASN A 445 13.35 -34.19 -21.98
CA ASN A 445 13.16 -34.32 -23.42
C ASN A 445 12.69 -33.01 -24.10
N LEU A 446 13.20 -31.85 -23.66
CA LEU A 446 12.97 -30.61 -24.39
C LEU A 446 13.56 -30.76 -25.78
N ALA A 447 12.72 -30.58 -26.79
CA ALA A 447 13.07 -30.64 -28.20
C ALA A 447 12.37 -29.51 -28.95
N TYR A 448 12.85 -29.19 -30.15
CA TYR A 448 12.15 -28.28 -31.05
C TYR A 448 12.00 -28.86 -32.46
N THR A 449 10.96 -28.40 -33.16
CA THR A 449 10.76 -28.60 -34.60
C THR A 449 10.52 -27.25 -35.26
N GLN A 450 10.70 -27.18 -36.59
CA GLN A 450 10.44 -25.98 -37.38
C GLN A 450 9.30 -26.25 -38.36
N PRO A 451 8.03 -26.07 -37.95
CA PRO A 451 6.89 -26.38 -38.80
C PRO A 451 6.77 -25.41 -40.00
N ALA A 452 7.34 -24.21 -39.90
CA ALA A 452 7.42 -23.21 -40.96
C ALA A 452 8.62 -22.28 -40.73
N SER A 453 9.01 -21.52 -41.78
CA SER A 453 9.99 -20.43 -41.66
C SER A 453 9.57 -19.47 -40.54
N GLY A 454 10.53 -19.12 -39.70
CA GLY A 454 10.34 -18.25 -38.55
C GLY A 454 9.59 -18.86 -37.36
N GLN A 455 9.23 -20.14 -37.38
CA GLN A 455 8.52 -20.82 -36.28
C GLN A 455 9.37 -21.90 -35.62
N ILE A 456 9.40 -21.88 -34.29
CA ILE A 456 10.10 -22.86 -33.45
C ILE A 456 9.06 -23.46 -32.51
N LYS A 457 8.63 -24.69 -32.78
CA LYS A 457 7.70 -25.41 -31.90
C LYS A 457 8.48 -26.26 -30.92
N LEU A 458 8.45 -25.87 -29.64
CA LEU A 458 9.01 -26.59 -28.50
C LEU A 458 8.03 -27.66 -27.99
N THR A 459 8.58 -28.77 -27.54
CA THR A 459 7.87 -29.85 -26.84
C THR A 459 8.74 -30.40 -25.73
N TRP A 460 8.15 -30.77 -24.60
CA TRP A 460 8.85 -31.40 -23.47
C TRP A 460 7.97 -32.46 -22.80
N SER A 461 8.58 -33.31 -21.97
CA SER A 461 7.87 -34.29 -21.14
C SER A 461 7.42 -33.64 -19.82
N ALA A 462 6.28 -34.10 -19.31
CA ALA A 462 5.70 -33.57 -18.09
C ALA A 462 6.61 -33.77 -16.87
N SER A 463 6.64 -32.77 -16.00
CA SER A 463 7.20 -32.86 -14.66
C SER A 463 6.23 -33.54 -13.70
N THR A 464 6.76 -34.04 -12.60
CA THR A 464 6.01 -34.63 -11.48
C THR A 464 6.30 -33.86 -10.20
N ASP A 465 5.32 -33.85 -9.32
CA ASP A 465 5.37 -33.16 -8.04
C ASP A 465 4.50 -33.92 -7.02
N ASN A 466 4.78 -33.77 -5.72
CA ASN A 466 4.03 -34.44 -4.65
C ASN A 466 2.62 -33.87 -4.43
N VAL A 467 2.36 -32.62 -4.82
CA VAL A 467 1.01 -32.01 -4.78
C VAL A 467 0.48 -31.78 -6.18
N GLY A 468 1.30 -31.21 -7.07
CA GLY A 468 0.97 -31.09 -8.49
C GLY A 468 1.63 -29.90 -9.18
N VAL A 469 1.93 -30.11 -10.47
CA VAL A 469 2.50 -29.07 -11.35
C VAL A 469 1.37 -28.18 -11.89
N THR A 470 1.49 -26.87 -11.69
CA THR A 470 0.48 -25.89 -12.12
C THR A 470 0.88 -25.14 -13.39
N GLY A 471 2.18 -25.13 -13.74
CA GLY A 471 2.64 -24.47 -14.96
C GLY A 471 4.06 -24.79 -15.38
N TYR A 472 4.41 -24.30 -16.58
CA TYR A 472 5.77 -24.32 -17.10
C TYR A 472 6.17 -22.91 -17.56
N ASP A 473 7.35 -22.47 -17.15
CA ASP A 473 7.99 -21.24 -17.57
C ASP A 473 9.01 -21.57 -18.67
N VAL A 474 8.79 -21.02 -19.87
CA VAL A 474 9.66 -21.22 -21.04
C VAL A 474 10.61 -20.03 -21.14
N TYR A 475 11.91 -20.30 -21.12
CA TYR A 475 12.94 -19.27 -21.23
C TYR A 475 13.57 -19.28 -22.62
N ARG A 476 13.82 -18.10 -23.18
CA ARG A 476 14.55 -17.86 -24.42
C ARG A 476 15.75 -16.98 -24.11
N ASN A 477 16.94 -17.42 -24.47
CA ASN A 477 18.21 -16.71 -24.25
C ASN A 477 18.36 -16.22 -22.78
N GLY A 478 17.96 -17.08 -21.83
CA GLY A 478 18.02 -16.79 -20.40
C GLY A 478 16.89 -15.90 -19.86
N SER A 479 16.03 -15.34 -20.71
CA SER A 479 14.89 -14.49 -20.31
C SER A 479 13.57 -15.26 -20.41
N LEU A 480 12.64 -15.03 -19.49
CA LEU A 480 11.32 -15.64 -19.54
C LEU A 480 10.58 -15.18 -20.81
N ALA A 481 10.25 -16.12 -21.69
CA ALA A 481 9.49 -15.85 -22.90
C ALA A 481 7.98 -15.94 -22.64
N THR A 482 7.53 -16.96 -21.89
CA THR A 482 6.12 -17.14 -21.53
C THR A 482 5.96 -18.12 -20.35
N SER A 483 4.74 -18.15 -19.79
CA SER A 483 4.27 -19.20 -18.88
C SER A 483 3.05 -19.89 -19.46
N VAL A 484 3.01 -21.22 -19.42
CA VAL A 484 1.85 -22.04 -19.84
C VAL A 484 1.31 -22.87 -18.67
N GLY A 485 0.07 -23.34 -18.77
CA GLY A 485 -0.55 -24.16 -17.72
C GLY A 485 0.07 -25.56 -17.59
N GLY A 486 -0.08 -26.19 -16.42
CA GLY A 486 0.62 -27.44 -16.04
C GLY A 486 0.29 -28.68 -16.89
N THR A 487 -0.78 -28.63 -17.68
CA THR A 487 -1.14 -29.67 -18.67
C THR A 487 -0.63 -29.37 -20.08
N THR A 488 -0.06 -28.19 -20.31
CA THR A 488 0.47 -27.76 -21.61
C THR A 488 1.94 -28.14 -21.72
N LEU A 489 2.27 -28.98 -22.71
CA LEU A 489 3.61 -29.53 -22.93
C LEU A 489 4.25 -29.08 -24.25
N THR A 490 3.77 -27.97 -24.80
CA THR A 490 4.25 -27.42 -26.08
C THR A 490 4.09 -25.91 -26.10
N TYR A 491 4.99 -25.25 -26.84
CA TYR A 491 4.94 -23.81 -27.07
C TYR A 491 5.57 -23.50 -28.43
N THR A 492 4.93 -22.63 -29.23
CA THR A 492 5.50 -22.16 -30.49
C THR A 492 5.98 -20.73 -30.32
N ASP A 493 7.27 -20.51 -30.58
CA ASP A 493 7.90 -19.19 -30.62
C ASP A 493 8.13 -18.75 -32.07
N ASN A 494 7.96 -17.45 -32.32
CA ASN A 494 8.18 -16.83 -33.62
C ASN A 494 9.48 -16.02 -33.59
N GLN A 495 10.50 -16.49 -34.31
CA GLN A 495 11.83 -15.87 -34.33
C GLN A 495 12.35 -15.80 -35.78
N PRO A 496 12.99 -14.71 -36.23
CA PRO A 496 13.57 -14.64 -37.58
C PRO A 496 14.49 -15.85 -37.87
N ASP A 497 14.52 -16.36 -39.10
CA ASP A 497 15.37 -17.50 -39.47
C ASP A 497 16.87 -17.22 -39.25
N THR A 498 17.26 -15.94 -39.25
CA THR A 498 18.63 -15.48 -38.97
C THR A 498 19.02 -15.47 -37.48
N ALA A 499 18.06 -15.62 -36.56
CA ALA A 499 18.33 -15.55 -35.12
C ALA A 499 18.81 -16.89 -34.55
N THR A 500 19.91 -16.86 -33.78
CA THR A 500 20.27 -17.97 -32.89
C THR A 500 19.56 -17.80 -31.56
N VAL A 501 18.78 -18.81 -31.17
CA VAL A 501 17.98 -18.78 -29.94
C VAL A 501 18.13 -20.09 -29.17
N THR A 502 18.34 -19.97 -27.86
CA THR A 502 18.46 -21.11 -26.94
C THR A 502 17.29 -21.12 -25.97
N TYR A 503 16.72 -22.30 -25.72
CA TYR A 503 15.57 -22.49 -24.84
C TYR A 503 15.86 -23.49 -23.74
N PHE A 504 15.27 -23.24 -22.57
CA PHE A 504 15.07 -24.22 -21.50
C PHE A 504 13.70 -23.98 -20.85
N VAL A 505 13.20 -24.96 -20.11
CA VAL A 505 11.89 -24.90 -19.44
C VAL A 505 12.04 -25.25 -17.96
N LYS A 506 11.31 -24.55 -17.08
CA LYS A 506 11.15 -24.89 -15.66
C LYS A 506 9.69 -25.17 -15.36
N ALA A 507 9.40 -26.16 -14.52
CA ALA A 507 8.06 -26.41 -14.00
C ALA A 507 7.85 -25.60 -12.71
N LYS A 508 6.58 -25.29 -12.40
CA LYS A 508 6.16 -24.65 -11.16
C LYS A 508 4.90 -25.28 -10.59
N ASP A 509 4.76 -25.26 -9.28
CA ASP A 509 3.60 -25.75 -8.53
C ASP A 509 2.70 -24.60 -8.04
N ALA A 510 1.69 -24.93 -7.23
CA ALA A 510 0.79 -23.92 -6.64
C ALA A 510 1.44 -23.13 -5.50
N ALA A 511 2.47 -23.69 -4.85
CA ALA A 511 3.19 -23.06 -3.74
C ALA A 511 4.28 -22.07 -4.21
N GLY A 512 4.59 -22.08 -5.51
CA GLY A 512 5.59 -21.22 -6.15
C GLY A 512 6.98 -21.85 -6.23
N ASN A 513 7.15 -23.13 -5.89
CA ASN A 513 8.42 -23.81 -6.05
C ASN A 513 8.73 -24.01 -7.54
N GLN A 514 9.99 -23.83 -7.94
CA GLN A 514 10.44 -24.01 -9.32
C GLN A 514 11.40 -25.18 -9.43
N SER A 515 11.22 -25.99 -10.47
CA SER A 515 12.15 -27.07 -10.79
C SER A 515 13.53 -26.55 -11.21
N PRO A 516 14.57 -27.41 -11.21
CA PRO A 516 15.76 -27.19 -12.02
C PRO A 516 15.42 -27.03 -13.51
N GLU A 517 16.39 -26.54 -14.29
CA GLU A 517 16.27 -26.39 -15.75
C GLU A 517 16.16 -27.75 -16.44
N SER A 518 15.34 -27.81 -17.50
CA SER A 518 15.42 -28.90 -18.48
C SER A 518 16.78 -28.92 -19.18
N ASN A 519 17.00 -29.93 -20.04
CA ASN A 519 18.04 -29.80 -21.07
C ASN A 519 17.78 -28.54 -21.92
N SER A 520 18.85 -27.92 -22.42
CA SER A 520 18.72 -26.79 -23.35
C SER A 520 18.64 -27.28 -24.80
N VAL A 521 17.94 -26.52 -25.64
CA VAL A 521 17.96 -26.69 -27.09
C VAL A 521 18.27 -25.36 -27.78
N THR A 522 19.15 -25.38 -28.77
CA THR A 522 19.54 -24.19 -29.52
C THR A 522 19.13 -24.35 -30.97
N ARG A 523 18.33 -23.41 -31.48
CA ARG A 523 18.14 -23.22 -32.91
C ARG A 523 19.15 -22.20 -33.40
N THR A 524 20.06 -22.61 -34.26
CA THR A 524 21.06 -21.71 -34.88
C THR A 524 20.41 -20.89 -35.98
N GLY A 525 20.72 -19.59 -36.03
CA GLY A 525 20.29 -18.68 -37.09
C GLY A 525 21.04 -18.91 -38.39
N THR A 526 20.39 -18.70 -39.52
CA THR A 526 20.95 -18.95 -40.87
C THR A 526 21.90 -17.86 -41.39
N GLY A 527 22.46 -16.97 -40.55
CA GLY A 527 22.91 -15.66 -41.03
C GLY A 527 24.13 -14.96 -40.43
N THR A 528 25.19 -15.63 -39.96
CA THR A 528 26.43 -14.90 -39.52
C THR A 528 27.78 -15.56 -39.84
N GLY A 529 27.82 -16.68 -40.56
CA GLY A 529 29.09 -17.30 -40.96
C GLY A 529 29.70 -16.64 -42.21
N SER A 530 31.02 -16.49 -42.26
CA SER A 530 31.75 -16.20 -43.51
C SER A 530 31.79 -17.45 -44.41
N ASN A 531 31.94 -17.29 -45.73
CA ASN A 531 32.29 -18.42 -46.60
C ASN A 531 33.71 -18.90 -46.28
N LEU A 532 33.81 -20.03 -45.59
CA LEU A 532 35.09 -20.63 -45.18
C LEU A 532 35.76 -21.44 -46.30
N ALA A 533 35.03 -21.74 -47.38
CA ALA A 533 35.51 -22.57 -48.48
C ALA A 533 36.31 -21.77 -49.53
N ALA A 534 36.13 -20.45 -49.60
CA ALA A 534 36.75 -19.59 -50.60
C ALA A 534 38.28 -19.74 -50.63
N GLY A 535 38.83 -20.12 -51.78
CA GLY A 535 40.27 -20.29 -52.01
C GLY A 535 40.94 -21.42 -51.21
N LYS A 536 40.17 -22.26 -50.50
CA LYS A 536 40.71 -23.40 -49.76
C LYS A 536 41.09 -24.56 -50.69
N PRO A 537 41.97 -25.49 -50.24
CA PRO A 537 42.20 -26.73 -50.98
C PRO A 537 40.89 -27.47 -51.22
N ILE A 538 40.63 -27.79 -52.48
CA ILE A 538 39.43 -28.49 -52.92
C ILE A 538 39.82 -29.60 -53.91
N SER A 539 39.25 -30.78 -53.73
CA SER A 539 39.53 -31.97 -54.54
C SER A 539 38.24 -32.60 -55.02
N ALA A 540 38.22 -33.08 -56.26
CA ALA A 540 37.11 -33.82 -56.83
C ALA A 540 37.49 -35.27 -57.14
N SER A 541 36.50 -36.18 -57.14
CA SER A 541 36.73 -37.58 -57.55
C SER A 541 37.13 -37.69 -59.03
N SER A 542 36.68 -36.76 -59.86
CA SER A 542 37.02 -36.67 -61.28
C SER A 542 36.80 -35.24 -61.79
N THR A 543 37.30 -34.96 -62.99
CA THR A 543 37.10 -33.69 -63.70
C THR A 543 37.03 -33.98 -65.20
N VAL A 544 36.29 -33.16 -65.93
CA VAL A 544 36.32 -33.14 -67.39
C VAL A 544 36.86 -31.80 -67.90
N PHE A 545 37.74 -31.85 -68.91
CA PHE A 545 38.37 -30.66 -69.51
C PHE A 545 39.01 -29.72 -68.47
N THR A 546 38.71 -28.43 -68.56
CA THR A 546 39.20 -27.36 -67.69
C THR A 546 38.24 -27.04 -66.54
N PHE A 547 37.17 -27.83 -66.35
CA PHE A 547 36.17 -27.64 -65.29
C PHE A 547 36.62 -28.27 -63.98
N VAL A 548 37.76 -27.80 -63.47
CA VAL A 548 38.47 -28.34 -62.31
C VAL A 548 37.79 -27.98 -60.98
N ALA A 549 38.10 -28.74 -59.93
CA ALA A 549 37.54 -28.54 -58.59
C ALA A 549 37.72 -27.11 -58.04
N ALA A 550 38.85 -26.46 -58.34
CA ALA A 550 39.17 -25.10 -57.89
C ALA A 550 38.18 -24.03 -58.40
N ASN A 551 37.52 -24.28 -59.52
CA ASN A 551 36.49 -23.38 -60.04
C ASN A 551 35.22 -23.37 -59.18
N ALA A 552 35.08 -24.29 -58.23
CA ALA A 552 33.91 -24.37 -57.37
C ALA A 552 34.07 -23.60 -56.05
N ASN A 553 35.19 -22.91 -55.82
CA ASN A 553 35.39 -22.12 -54.60
C ASN A 553 36.26 -20.88 -54.82
N ASP A 554 36.26 -20.34 -56.04
CA ASP A 554 36.99 -19.14 -56.44
C ASP A 554 36.16 -17.85 -56.27
N ASN A 555 34.91 -17.96 -55.81
CA ASN A 555 33.89 -16.91 -55.77
C ASN A 555 33.48 -16.35 -57.15
N ASP A 556 33.74 -17.08 -58.24
CA ASP A 556 33.29 -16.73 -59.58
C ASP A 556 32.23 -17.71 -60.08
N VAL A 557 30.97 -17.27 -60.12
CA VAL A 557 29.87 -18.12 -60.61
C VAL A 557 29.90 -18.34 -62.13
N ALA A 558 30.80 -17.70 -62.87
CA ALA A 558 30.97 -17.93 -64.30
C ALA A 558 31.84 -19.16 -64.60
N THR A 559 32.75 -19.54 -63.70
CA THR A 559 33.52 -20.79 -63.77
C THR A 559 32.74 -21.91 -63.06
N TYR A 560 33.11 -23.16 -63.30
CA TYR A 560 32.52 -24.30 -62.58
C TYR A 560 33.40 -25.54 -62.63
N TRP A 561 33.19 -26.42 -61.65
CA TRP A 561 33.64 -27.81 -61.67
C TRP A 561 32.61 -28.71 -62.36
N GLU A 562 33.07 -29.69 -63.14
CA GLU A 562 32.23 -30.76 -63.71
C GLU A 562 32.92 -32.13 -63.59
N GLY A 563 32.20 -33.11 -63.06
CA GLY A 563 32.65 -34.51 -62.98
C GLY A 563 32.69 -35.21 -64.34
N ALA A 564 33.51 -36.25 -64.49
CA ALA A 564 33.61 -37.01 -65.74
C ALA A 564 32.29 -37.76 -66.03
N GLY A 565 31.75 -37.65 -67.25
CA GLY A 565 30.44 -38.20 -67.61
C GLY A 565 30.25 -39.68 -67.24
N GLY A 566 29.11 -40.01 -66.61
CA GLY A 566 28.75 -41.38 -66.21
C GLY A 566 29.47 -41.92 -64.96
N ALA A 567 30.44 -41.20 -64.39
CA ALA A 567 31.18 -41.61 -63.20
C ALA A 567 30.49 -41.16 -61.90
N TYR A 568 29.39 -41.80 -61.52
CA TYR A 568 28.78 -41.60 -60.19
C TYR A 568 29.20 -42.71 -59.20
N PRO A 569 29.30 -42.43 -57.89
CA PRO A 569 29.12 -41.12 -57.27
C PRO A 569 30.29 -40.18 -57.55
N SER A 570 30.00 -38.91 -57.80
CA SER A 570 31.03 -37.87 -57.89
C SER A 570 31.14 -37.13 -56.57
N THR A 571 32.37 -36.88 -56.13
CA THR A 571 32.62 -36.14 -54.89
C THR A 571 33.35 -34.84 -55.17
N LEU A 572 33.03 -33.83 -54.37
CA LEU A 572 33.73 -32.56 -54.31
C LEU A 572 33.96 -32.23 -52.83
N THR A 573 35.22 -32.14 -52.42
CA THR A 573 35.63 -32.02 -51.01
C THR A 573 36.47 -30.77 -50.81
N VAL A 574 36.03 -29.89 -49.92
CA VAL A 574 36.80 -28.73 -49.48
C VAL A 574 37.42 -28.99 -48.11
N GLN A 575 38.69 -28.62 -47.96
CA GLN A 575 39.44 -28.73 -46.71
C GLN A 575 39.56 -27.36 -46.07
N LEU A 576 38.86 -27.13 -44.96
CA LEU A 576 38.86 -25.84 -44.24
C LEU A 576 40.19 -25.59 -43.52
N GLY A 577 40.91 -26.67 -43.21
CA GLY A 577 42.23 -26.71 -42.58
C GLY A 577 42.19 -26.96 -41.07
N ALA A 578 41.08 -26.63 -40.43
CA ALA A 578 40.83 -26.82 -39.00
C ALA A 578 39.32 -26.95 -38.79
N ASN A 579 38.94 -27.48 -37.62
CA ASN A 579 37.54 -27.54 -37.24
C ASN A 579 36.88 -26.15 -37.30
N ALA A 580 35.73 -26.11 -37.96
CA ALA A 580 34.86 -24.96 -38.05
C ALA A 580 33.44 -25.36 -37.64
N SER A 581 32.74 -24.47 -36.95
CA SER A 581 31.32 -24.60 -36.69
C SER A 581 30.55 -24.18 -37.95
N VAL A 582 30.06 -25.15 -38.70
CA VAL A 582 29.36 -24.96 -39.98
C VAL A 582 27.85 -24.92 -39.76
N SER A 583 27.22 -23.87 -40.29
CA SER A 583 25.77 -23.62 -40.17
C SER A 583 24.99 -23.87 -41.46
N SER A 584 25.64 -23.73 -42.63
CA SER A 584 25.00 -24.07 -43.90
C SER A 584 26.01 -24.33 -45.00
N ILE A 585 25.57 -25.11 -45.98
CA ILE A 585 26.27 -25.32 -47.25
C ILE A 585 25.48 -24.62 -48.34
N VAL A 586 26.15 -23.78 -49.13
CA VAL A 586 25.53 -23.13 -50.29
C VAL A 586 26.16 -23.71 -51.54
N VAL A 587 25.32 -24.28 -52.41
CA VAL A 587 25.74 -24.77 -53.72
C VAL A 587 25.12 -23.87 -54.77
N LYS A 588 25.92 -23.35 -55.69
CA LYS A 588 25.47 -22.53 -56.82
C LYS A 588 25.86 -23.19 -58.13
N LEU A 589 25.04 -22.94 -59.14
CA LEU A 589 25.36 -23.23 -60.54
C LEU A 589 25.59 -21.92 -61.30
N ASN A 590 26.16 -22.03 -62.50
CA ASN A 590 26.38 -20.90 -63.37
C ASN A 590 25.03 -20.25 -63.75
N PRO A 591 24.81 -18.96 -63.44
CA PRO A 591 23.53 -18.29 -63.59
C PRO A 591 23.13 -17.98 -65.03
N ASP A 592 24.00 -18.25 -66.01
CA ASP A 592 23.69 -18.05 -67.43
C ASP A 592 22.43 -18.83 -67.82
N SER A 593 21.48 -18.13 -68.45
CA SER A 593 20.23 -18.69 -68.96
C SER A 593 20.41 -19.85 -69.97
N ALA A 594 21.59 -20.01 -70.57
CA ALA A 594 21.94 -21.16 -71.39
C ALA A 594 21.93 -22.48 -70.59
N TRP A 595 22.04 -22.40 -69.27
CA TRP A 595 21.84 -23.53 -68.38
C TRP A 595 20.34 -23.77 -68.19
N SER A 596 19.80 -24.88 -68.68
CA SER A 596 18.40 -25.24 -68.38
C SER A 596 18.23 -25.60 -66.90
N THR A 597 16.99 -25.47 -66.41
CA THR A 597 16.57 -25.97 -65.09
C THR A 597 16.98 -27.42 -64.94
N ARG A 598 17.68 -27.73 -63.84
CA ARG A 598 18.15 -29.09 -63.56
C ARG A 598 18.04 -29.42 -62.09
N THR A 599 18.00 -30.71 -61.81
CA THR A 599 17.99 -31.26 -60.46
C THR A 599 19.27 -32.06 -60.25
N GLN A 600 20.01 -31.74 -59.20
CA GLN A 600 21.15 -32.53 -58.76
C GLN A 600 20.79 -33.24 -57.46
N THR A 601 21.10 -34.54 -57.36
CA THR A 601 20.89 -35.34 -56.15
C THR A 601 22.22 -35.56 -55.47
N PHE A 602 22.33 -35.12 -54.22
CA PHE A 602 23.56 -35.27 -53.44
C PHE A 602 23.29 -35.29 -51.93
N GLU A 603 24.22 -35.91 -51.20
CA GLU A 603 24.34 -35.80 -49.75
C GLU A 603 25.45 -34.81 -49.35
N VAL A 604 25.34 -34.24 -48.15
CA VAL A 604 26.40 -33.42 -47.54
C VAL A 604 27.06 -34.24 -46.44
N LEU A 605 28.37 -34.40 -46.56
CA LEU A 605 29.21 -35.15 -45.66
C LEU A 605 30.22 -34.22 -44.97
N GLY A 606 30.66 -34.60 -43.79
CA GLY A 606 31.55 -33.82 -42.95
C GLY A 606 32.62 -34.70 -42.31
N ARG A 607 33.83 -34.17 -42.12
CA ARG A 607 34.90 -34.86 -41.40
C ARG A 607 35.55 -33.92 -40.40
N GLU A 608 35.56 -34.33 -39.14
CA GLU A 608 36.29 -33.67 -38.06
C GLU A 608 37.81 -33.80 -38.26
N GLN A 609 38.61 -32.82 -37.81
CA GLN A 609 40.06 -32.77 -38.07
C GLN A 609 40.85 -34.02 -37.63
N ASN A 610 40.34 -34.76 -36.64
CA ASN A 610 40.98 -35.98 -36.12
C ASN A 610 40.29 -37.28 -36.58
N ALA A 611 39.25 -37.19 -37.40
CA ALA A 611 38.50 -38.35 -37.86
C ALA A 611 39.14 -38.94 -39.13
N SER A 612 39.14 -40.27 -39.23
CA SER A 612 39.64 -40.99 -40.41
C SER A 612 38.63 -41.07 -41.56
N GLY A 613 37.35 -40.77 -41.32
CA GLY A 613 36.27 -40.91 -42.30
C GLY A 613 35.20 -39.82 -42.20
N PHE A 614 34.41 -39.70 -43.27
CA PHE A 614 33.29 -38.77 -43.36
C PHE A 614 32.02 -39.32 -42.69
N THR A 615 31.23 -38.43 -42.09
CA THR A 615 29.89 -38.70 -41.57
C THR A 615 28.85 -37.85 -42.30
N THR A 616 27.59 -38.30 -42.32
CA THR A 616 26.50 -37.59 -43.00
C THR A 616 26.04 -36.38 -42.16
N LEU A 617 26.23 -35.17 -42.70
CA LEU A 617 25.66 -33.93 -42.14
C LEU A 617 24.24 -33.69 -42.65
N LYS A 618 23.98 -34.02 -43.91
CA LYS A 618 22.66 -33.98 -44.53
C LYS A 618 22.50 -35.18 -45.45
N ALA A 619 21.44 -35.96 -45.22
CA ALA A 619 21.09 -37.11 -46.06
C ALA A 619 20.85 -36.68 -47.51
N SER A 620 21.06 -37.62 -48.44
CA SER A 620 20.90 -37.39 -49.87
C SER A 620 19.50 -36.88 -50.22
N ALA A 621 19.44 -35.80 -50.99
CA ALA A 621 18.19 -35.20 -51.46
C ALA A 621 18.38 -34.61 -52.87
N SER A 622 17.26 -34.40 -53.56
CA SER A 622 17.22 -33.77 -54.87
C SER A 622 17.02 -32.27 -54.74
N TYR A 623 17.93 -31.50 -55.34
CA TYR A 623 17.96 -30.05 -55.29
C TYR A 623 17.79 -29.48 -56.70
N THR A 624 16.76 -28.66 -56.89
CA THR A 624 16.46 -28.04 -58.18
C THR A 624 17.12 -26.66 -58.28
N PHE A 625 17.80 -26.44 -59.39
CA PHE A 625 18.47 -25.20 -59.76
C PHE A 625 17.78 -24.63 -60.99
N ASN A 626 17.28 -23.40 -60.87
CA ASN A 626 16.52 -22.74 -61.92
C ASN A 626 17.09 -21.34 -62.21
N PRO A 627 17.90 -21.17 -63.26
CA PRO A 627 18.45 -19.86 -63.61
C PRO A 627 17.39 -18.90 -64.19
N SER A 628 16.29 -19.39 -64.79
CA SER A 628 15.26 -18.52 -65.35
C SER A 628 14.44 -17.77 -64.28
N SER A 629 14.44 -18.26 -63.04
CA SER A 629 13.83 -17.58 -61.89
C SER A 629 14.85 -16.93 -60.94
N GLY A 630 16.14 -16.84 -61.35
CA GLY A 630 17.23 -16.39 -60.48
C GLY A 630 17.54 -17.33 -59.29
N ALA A 631 16.93 -18.52 -59.25
CA ALA A 631 17.05 -19.50 -58.18
C ALA A 631 18.07 -20.59 -58.52
N ASN A 632 19.29 -20.17 -58.90
CA ASN A 632 20.39 -21.07 -59.26
C ASN A 632 21.32 -21.35 -58.07
N THR A 633 20.76 -21.31 -56.87
CA THR A 633 21.46 -21.44 -55.60
C THR A 633 20.58 -22.23 -54.65
N VAL A 634 21.16 -23.21 -53.95
CA VAL A 634 20.51 -23.93 -52.86
C VAL A 634 21.31 -23.75 -51.58
N THR A 635 20.62 -23.44 -50.49
CA THR A 635 21.22 -23.33 -49.15
C THR A 635 20.71 -24.49 -48.31
N ILE A 636 21.64 -25.28 -47.81
CA ILE A 636 21.37 -26.51 -47.06
C ILE A 636 21.78 -26.24 -45.62
N PRO A 637 20.82 -26.11 -44.69
CA PRO A 637 21.15 -25.93 -43.28
C PRO A 637 21.79 -27.20 -42.74
N VAL A 638 22.91 -27.03 -42.04
CA VAL A 638 23.63 -28.09 -41.31
C VAL A 638 24.02 -27.55 -39.94
N SER A 639 24.33 -28.44 -39.00
CA SER A 639 24.91 -28.05 -37.71
C SER A 639 25.98 -29.06 -37.36
N ALA A 640 27.24 -28.69 -37.58
CA ALA A 640 28.37 -29.58 -37.37
C ALA A 640 29.63 -28.80 -37.03
N THR A 641 30.53 -29.43 -36.27
CA THR A 641 31.93 -29.04 -36.24
C THR A 641 32.66 -29.94 -37.22
N VAL A 642 33.40 -29.39 -38.17
CA VAL A 642 34.11 -30.19 -39.20
C VAL A 642 35.31 -29.43 -39.73
N ALA A 643 36.34 -30.15 -40.15
CA ALA A 643 37.49 -29.59 -40.87
C ALA A 643 37.38 -29.78 -42.38
N ASP A 644 36.62 -30.76 -42.84
CA ASP A 644 36.35 -30.96 -44.26
C ASP A 644 34.85 -31.12 -44.51
N VAL A 645 34.39 -30.61 -45.66
CA VAL A 645 33.02 -30.83 -46.14
C VAL A 645 33.08 -31.47 -47.53
N GLN A 646 32.31 -32.53 -47.74
CA GLN A 646 32.20 -33.22 -49.02
C GLN A 646 30.74 -33.20 -49.52
N LEU A 647 30.57 -32.77 -50.76
CA LEU A 647 29.36 -33.04 -51.52
C LEU A 647 29.55 -34.37 -52.25
N LYS A 648 28.58 -35.29 -52.14
CA LYS A 648 28.60 -36.57 -52.86
C LYS A 648 27.35 -36.70 -53.71
N PHE A 649 27.53 -36.52 -55.01
CA PHE A 649 26.48 -36.50 -56.01
C PHE A 649 26.22 -37.89 -56.58
N THR A 650 24.95 -38.17 -56.86
CA THR A 650 24.49 -39.44 -57.45
C THR A 650 23.65 -39.26 -58.71
N ALA A 651 23.16 -38.05 -59.01
CA ALA A 651 22.42 -37.76 -60.24
C ALA A 651 22.44 -36.27 -60.61
N ASN A 652 22.30 -35.98 -61.90
CA ASN A 652 22.06 -34.65 -62.47
C ASN A 652 21.17 -34.82 -63.71
N THR A 653 20.07 -34.07 -63.80
CA THR A 653 19.13 -34.15 -64.94
C THR A 653 19.53 -33.29 -66.14
N GLY A 654 20.54 -32.41 -65.99
CA GLY A 654 20.94 -31.44 -67.02
C GLY A 654 22.34 -31.62 -67.61
N ALA A 655 23.13 -32.58 -67.10
CA ALA A 655 24.47 -32.89 -67.61
C ALA A 655 24.87 -34.35 -67.30
N PRO A 656 25.88 -34.89 -68.00
CA PRO A 656 26.35 -36.28 -67.80
C PRO A 656 26.92 -36.57 -66.39
N ASN A 657 27.28 -35.53 -65.62
CA ASN A 657 27.70 -35.63 -64.22
C ASN A 657 27.32 -34.36 -63.42
N ALA A 658 27.67 -34.31 -62.14
CA ALA A 658 27.53 -33.17 -61.25
C ALA A 658 28.32 -31.96 -61.74
N GLN A 659 27.74 -30.78 -61.51
CA GLN A 659 28.33 -29.49 -61.81
C GLN A 659 28.19 -28.57 -60.59
N VAL A 660 29.21 -27.78 -60.28
CA VAL A 660 29.17 -26.80 -59.18
C VAL A 660 29.97 -25.57 -59.58
N ALA A 661 29.31 -24.41 -59.63
CA ALA A 661 29.97 -23.12 -59.86
C ALA A 661 30.51 -22.52 -58.55
N GLU A 662 29.80 -22.71 -57.45
CA GLU A 662 30.31 -22.27 -56.14
C GLU A 662 29.81 -23.22 -55.04
N PHE A 663 30.73 -23.65 -54.18
CA PHE A 663 30.55 -24.50 -53.01
C PHE A 663 30.99 -23.72 -51.78
N GLN A 664 30.02 -23.03 -51.17
CA GLN A 664 30.26 -22.24 -49.96
C GLN A 664 30.02 -23.08 -48.71
N VAL A 665 30.94 -22.98 -47.77
CA VAL A 665 30.79 -23.53 -46.42
C VAL A 665 30.60 -22.35 -45.48
N ILE A 666 29.37 -22.10 -45.05
CA ILE A 666 29.02 -20.97 -44.20
C ILE A 666 29.17 -21.39 -42.75
N GLY A 667 30.05 -20.69 -42.02
CA GLY A 667 30.31 -20.97 -40.62
C GLY A 667 31.33 -20.01 -40.01
N ALA A 668 31.81 -20.37 -38.83
CA ALA A 668 32.90 -19.67 -38.14
C ALA A 668 33.99 -20.68 -37.72
N PRO A 669 35.26 -20.25 -37.61
CA PRO A 669 36.30 -21.09 -37.00
C PRO A 669 35.86 -21.61 -35.63
N ALA A 670 36.02 -22.92 -35.38
CA ALA A 670 35.74 -23.50 -34.07
C ALA A 670 36.97 -23.37 -33.17
N PRO A 671 36.81 -23.48 -31.84
CA PRO A 671 37.95 -23.54 -30.94
C PRO A 671 38.92 -24.66 -31.33
N ASN A 672 40.22 -24.34 -31.44
CA ASN A 672 41.25 -25.29 -31.82
C ASN A 672 42.50 -25.08 -30.94
N PRO A 673 43.23 -26.13 -30.50
CA PRO A 673 44.58 -25.97 -29.96
C PRO A 673 45.52 -25.31 -30.97
N ASP A 674 46.44 -24.50 -30.44
CA ASP A 674 47.53 -23.87 -31.18
C ASP A 674 48.79 -23.98 -30.32
N LEU A 675 49.61 -25.00 -30.60
CA LEU A 675 50.80 -25.30 -29.82
C LEU A 675 52.01 -24.54 -30.36
N THR A 676 52.53 -23.62 -29.56
CA THR A 676 53.77 -22.88 -29.85
C THR A 676 54.88 -23.31 -28.90
N VAL A 677 56.08 -23.55 -29.43
CA VAL A 677 57.29 -23.73 -28.62
C VAL A 677 57.79 -22.35 -28.20
N THR A 678 57.71 -22.03 -26.91
CA THR A 678 58.07 -20.70 -26.37
C THR A 678 59.47 -20.63 -25.77
N GLY A 679 60.13 -21.77 -25.63
CA GLY A 679 61.49 -21.85 -25.12
C GLY A 679 62.11 -23.20 -25.44
N VAL A 680 63.39 -23.18 -25.78
CA VAL A 680 64.21 -24.38 -26.00
C VAL A 680 65.49 -24.21 -25.19
N SER A 681 65.89 -25.27 -24.49
CA SER A 681 67.17 -25.33 -23.80
C SER A 681 67.79 -26.71 -23.96
N TRP A 682 69.11 -26.78 -23.76
CA TRP A 682 69.86 -28.02 -23.75
C TRP A 682 70.91 -27.99 -22.65
N SER A 683 71.26 -29.18 -22.16
CA SER A 683 72.31 -29.37 -21.18
C SER A 683 73.15 -30.60 -21.55
N PRO A 684 74.49 -30.54 -21.44
CA PRO A 684 75.28 -29.35 -21.06
C PRO A 684 75.29 -28.26 -22.15
N ALA A 685 75.63 -27.02 -21.79
CA ALA A 685 75.57 -25.87 -22.71
C ALA A 685 76.54 -25.99 -23.91
N SER A 686 77.62 -26.75 -23.75
CA SER A 686 78.63 -27.04 -24.77
C SER A 686 78.97 -28.54 -24.72
N PRO A 687 78.11 -29.41 -25.29
CA PRO A 687 78.29 -30.85 -25.21
C PRO A 687 79.45 -31.33 -26.10
N ILE A 688 80.16 -32.36 -25.65
CA ILE A 688 81.10 -33.15 -26.45
C ILE A 688 80.47 -34.48 -26.89
N GLU A 689 81.13 -35.21 -27.80
CA GLU A 689 80.57 -36.39 -28.47
C GLU A 689 80.17 -37.55 -27.54
N THR A 690 80.69 -37.55 -26.30
CA THR A 690 80.37 -38.55 -25.28
C THR A 690 79.32 -38.09 -24.27
N ASP A 691 78.88 -36.84 -24.33
CA ASP A 691 77.95 -36.28 -23.35
C ASP A 691 76.53 -36.78 -23.57
N ALA A 692 75.86 -37.15 -22.48
CA ALA A 692 74.41 -37.32 -22.48
C ALA A 692 73.74 -35.95 -22.58
N VAL A 693 73.18 -35.63 -23.75
CA VAL A 693 72.49 -34.36 -23.97
C VAL A 693 71.02 -34.47 -23.55
N THR A 694 70.59 -33.60 -22.65
CA THR A 694 69.17 -33.41 -22.34
C THR A 694 68.64 -32.20 -23.09
N LEU A 695 67.63 -32.42 -23.92
CA LEU A 695 66.91 -31.37 -24.63
C LEU A 695 65.59 -31.08 -23.90
N SER A 696 65.26 -29.81 -23.75
CA SER A 696 64.03 -29.38 -23.08
C SER A 696 63.34 -28.32 -23.93
N ALA A 697 62.01 -28.41 -24.02
CA ALA A 697 61.17 -27.45 -24.71
C ALA A 697 59.99 -27.09 -23.81
N THR A 698 59.66 -25.80 -23.79
CA THR A 698 58.41 -25.32 -23.21
C THR A 698 57.39 -25.15 -24.32
N VAL A 699 56.32 -25.95 -24.30
CA VAL A 699 55.21 -25.84 -25.25
C VAL A 699 54.04 -25.15 -24.56
N LYS A 700 53.54 -24.09 -25.18
CA LYS A 700 52.35 -23.38 -24.75
C LYS A 700 51.23 -23.60 -25.76
N ASN A 701 50.07 -24.02 -25.27
CA ASN A 701 48.85 -23.92 -26.05
C ASN A 701 48.33 -22.48 -25.97
N ILE A 702 48.39 -21.75 -27.08
CA ILE A 702 47.83 -20.40 -27.23
C ILE A 702 46.46 -20.42 -27.92
N GLY A 703 45.97 -21.61 -28.29
CA GLY A 703 44.67 -21.81 -28.89
C GLY A 703 43.53 -21.77 -27.88
N THR A 704 42.30 -21.78 -28.38
CA THR A 704 41.07 -21.66 -27.59
C THR A 704 40.47 -22.99 -27.17
N ALA A 705 41.08 -24.12 -27.55
CA ALA A 705 40.69 -25.45 -27.11
C ALA A 705 41.89 -26.23 -26.53
N ALA A 706 41.61 -27.19 -25.66
CA ALA A 706 42.63 -28.11 -25.13
C ALA A 706 43.26 -28.94 -26.25
N SER A 707 44.56 -29.23 -26.13
CA SER A 707 45.26 -30.11 -27.06
C SER A 707 45.30 -31.54 -26.50
N PRO A 708 45.10 -32.58 -27.31
CA PRO A 708 45.43 -33.95 -26.91
C PRO A 708 46.94 -34.09 -26.66
N ALA A 709 47.36 -35.21 -26.06
CA ALA A 709 48.78 -35.54 -25.93
C ALA A 709 49.45 -35.50 -27.31
N SER A 710 50.54 -34.75 -27.43
CA SER A 710 51.26 -34.50 -28.68
C SER A 710 52.76 -34.66 -28.48
N ASN A 711 53.50 -34.83 -29.58
CA ASN A 711 54.94 -35.06 -29.57
C ASN A 711 55.70 -33.76 -29.85
N VAL A 712 56.79 -33.54 -29.11
CA VAL A 712 57.82 -32.55 -29.45
C VAL A 712 59.03 -33.31 -29.97
N ASN A 713 59.34 -33.12 -31.24
CA ASN A 713 60.52 -33.73 -31.85
C ASN A 713 61.66 -32.71 -31.88
N PHE A 714 62.82 -33.12 -31.38
CA PHE A 714 64.06 -32.39 -31.56
C PHE A 714 64.81 -32.99 -32.74
N TYR A 715 65.25 -32.14 -33.66
CA TYR A 715 66.11 -32.54 -34.78
C TYR A 715 67.49 -31.92 -34.55
N LEU A 716 68.52 -32.76 -34.61
CA LEU A 716 69.91 -32.30 -34.67
C LEU A 716 70.24 -32.10 -36.16
N GLY A 717 70.66 -30.88 -36.51
CA GLY A 717 71.07 -30.50 -37.86
C GLY A 717 72.56 -30.70 -38.07
#